data_AF-A0ABD7EZ11-F1
#
_entry.id   AF-A0ABD7EZ11-F1
#
_cell.length_a   1.000
_cell.length_b   1.000
_cell.length_c   1.000
_cell.angle_alpha   90.00
_cell.angle_beta   90.00
_cell.angle_gamma   90.00
#
_symmetry.space_group_name_H-M   'P 1'
#
loop_
_entity.id
_entity.type
_entity.pdbx_description
1 polymer ?
#
loop_
_entity_poly.entity_id
_entity_poly.type
_entity_poly.pdbx_seq_one_letter_code
_entity_poly.pdbx_strand_id
1 'polypeptide(L)'
;MLQIEIDGKQVSVEQGATVIEAAHKLGTYIPHFCYHKKLSIAANCRMCLVDVEKAPKPLPACATPVTDGMIVRTHSAKAREAQEGVMEFLLINHPLDCPTCDQGGECQLQDLAMGYGKTTSRYTEEKRSVIGKDMGPLISAEEMSRCIHCTRCVRFTEEIAGVQEIAMANRGEHSEIMPFIGKAVETELSGNVIDLCPVGALTSKPFRFNARTWELNRRKSVSAHDALGSNLIVQTKDHTVRRVLPLENEAINECWLSDRDRFAYEGLYHESRLKNPKIKQGGEWMDVDWKTALEYVRSAIECIAKDGNQNQVGIWANPMNTVEELYLAKKLANGLGVKNFATRLRQQDKRLSDGLKGAQWLGQSIESLADNDAVLVVGANLRKEQPLLTARLRRAAKDRMALSVLASSKEELFMPLLSQEAAHPDEWADRLKKLSGNAEHAVTASLKNAEKAAVILGAEVQNHPDYAAIYAAAQELADATGAVLGILPQAANSVGADVLGVNSGESVAEMANAQKQAVLLLNVEPEIDTVDGAKAVAALKQAKSVMAFTPFVSETLLDVCDVLLPIAPFTETSGSFINMEGRLQSFHGVVQGFGDSRPMWKVLRVLGNLFDLKGFEYHDTAAILKDALDAESLPSKLDNRSTWTGEGIQTASDRLVRVGGVGIYHTDSIVRRSAPLQETSHAAVPAARVNPNTLARLGLQDGQTAIAKQNGASVSVDVKADAGLPENVVHLPLHTENAALGALMDTIELAGA
;
A
#
# COMPACT_ATOMS: atom_id res chain seq x y z
N MET A 1 5.67 36.59 12.47
CA MET A 1 4.21 36.45 12.63
C MET A 1 3.54 37.73 12.17
N LEU A 2 2.53 37.64 11.33
CA LEU A 2 1.74 38.74 10.79
C LEU A 2 0.37 38.75 11.47
N GLN A 3 -0.17 39.92 11.80
CA GLN A 3 -1.53 40.07 12.34
C GLN A 3 -2.51 40.43 11.21
N ILE A 4 -3.63 39.72 11.16
CA ILE A 4 -4.71 39.94 10.20
C ILE A 4 -6.06 39.86 10.92
N GLU A 5 -6.99 40.72 10.51
CA GLU A 5 -8.38 40.69 10.93
C GLU A 5 -9.24 40.05 9.85
N ILE A 6 -10.02 39.02 10.20
CA ILE A 6 -11.00 38.39 9.31
C ILE A 6 -12.36 38.45 10.00
N ASP A 7 -13.32 39.16 9.39
CA ASP A 7 -14.68 39.35 9.92
C ASP A 7 -14.70 39.82 11.39
N GLY A 8 -13.82 40.77 11.73
CA GLY A 8 -13.69 41.33 13.09
C GLY A 8 -12.89 40.45 14.07
N LYS A 9 -12.38 39.29 13.63
CA LYS A 9 -11.56 38.39 14.46
C LYS A 9 -10.09 38.53 14.10
N GLN A 10 -9.26 38.79 15.10
CA GLN A 10 -7.81 38.87 14.94
C GLN A 10 -7.17 37.47 14.93
N VAL A 11 -6.23 37.23 14.02
CA VAL A 11 -5.42 36.01 13.97
C VAL A 11 -3.99 36.31 13.59
N SER A 12 -3.07 35.56 14.20
CA SER A 12 -1.65 35.63 13.89
C SER A 12 -1.23 34.45 13.02
N VAL A 13 -0.56 34.73 11.91
CA VAL A 13 -0.09 33.73 10.94
C VAL A 13 1.38 33.89 10.60
N GLU A 14 1.98 32.87 10.02
CA GLU A 14 3.36 32.90 9.54
C GLU A 14 3.49 33.74 8.27
N GLN A 15 4.70 34.22 8.00
CA GLN A 15 4.97 34.97 6.78
C GLN A 15 4.83 34.04 5.57
N GLY A 16 4.12 34.49 4.54
CA GLY A 16 3.83 33.68 3.34
C GLY A 16 2.49 32.95 3.39
N ALA A 17 1.83 32.89 4.55
CA ALA A 17 0.47 32.35 4.64
C ALA A 17 -0.52 33.18 3.79
N THR A 18 -1.49 32.51 3.20
CA THR A 18 -2.57 33.10 2.41
C THR A 18 -3.78 33.45 3.29
N VAL A 19 -4.66 34.31 2.77
CA VAL A 19 -5.90 34.67 3.47
C VAL A 19 -6.78 33.44 3.76
N ILE A 20 -6.82 32.45 2.87
CA ILE A 20 -7.62 31.23 3.09
C ILE A 20 -7.06 30.37 4.23
N GLU A 21 -5.73 30.30 4.36
CA GLU A 21 -5.07 29.58 5.47
C GLU A 21 -5.28 30.30 6.81
N ALA A 22 -5.22 31.63 6.81
CA ALA A 22 -5.57 32.44 7.97
C ALA A 22 -7.04 32.24 8.39
N ALA A 23 -7.96 32.17 7.42
CA ALA A 23 -9.37 31.91 7.67
C ALA A 23 -9.60 30.50 8.26
N HIS A 24 -8.91 29.49 7.73
CA HIS A 24 -8.96 28.12 8.28
C HIS A 24 -8.49 28.06 9.74
N LYS A 25 -7.43 28.79 10.09
CA LYS A 25 -6.96 28.88 11.49
C LYS A 25 -7.99 29.48 12.44
N LEU A 26 -8.87 30.35 11.93
CA LEU A 26 -10.01 30.93 12.66
C LEU A 26 -11.29 30.07 12.62
N GLY A 27 -11.28 28.93 11.92
CA GLY A 27 -12.49 28.15 11.63
C GLY A 27 -13.50 28.89 10.74
N THR A 28 -13.06 29.90 9.99
CA THR A 28 -13.90 30.65 9.05
C THR A 28 -13.84 29.97 7.68
N TYR A 29 -14.97 29.51 7.19
CA TYR A 29 -15.06 28.86 5.88
C TYR A 29 -15.16 29.90 4.76
N ILE A 30 -14.32 29.75 3.73
CA ILE A 30 -14.37 30.54 2.50
C ILE A 30 -14.70 29.57 1.35
N PRO A 31 -15.74 29.82 0.54
CA PRO A 31 -16.15 28.89 -0.51
C PRO A 31 -15.08 28.76 -1.61
N HIS A 32 -14.73 27.55 -2.01
CA HIS A 32 -13.65 27.31 -2.99
C HIS A 32 -13.80 25.99 -3.75
N PHE A 33 -13.37 25.96 -5.02
CA PHE A 33 -13.40 24.74 -5.86
C PHE A 33 -12.04 24.28 -6.38
N CYS A 34 -11.09 25.19 -6.59
CA CYS A 34 -9.77 24.81 -7.12
C CYS A 34 -8.70 24.73 -6.04
N TYR A 35 -8.87 25.43 -4.90
CA TYR A 35 -7.94 25.33 -3.79
C TYR A 35 -8.00 23.93 -3.15
N HIS A 36 -6.85 23.36 -2.87
CA HIS A 36 -6.71 22.13 -2.08
C HIS A 36 -5.39 22.27 -1.31
N LYS A 37 -5.38 21.99 -0.01
CA LYS A 37 -4.24 22.27 0.87
C LYS A 37 -2.94 21.53 0.52
N LYS A 38 -3.03 20.45 -0.26
CA LYS A 38 -1.88 19.64 -0.72
C LYS A 38 -1.49 19.88 -2.17
N LEU A 39 -2.18 20.77 -2.88
CA LEU A 39 -1.84 21.12 -4.26
C LEU A 39 -1.38 22.57 -4.30
N SER A 40 -0.65 22.94 -5.35
CA SER A 40 -0.27 24.32 -5.63
C SER A 40 -1.51 25.23 -5.72
N ILE A 41 -1.32 26.54 -5.78
CA ILE A 41 -2.42 27.51 -5.90
C ILE A 41 -2.63 27.88 -7.37
N ALA A 42 -3.83 27.62 -7.92
CA ALA A 42 -4.17 27.98 -9.31
C ALA A 42 -5.08 29.21 -9.43
N ALA A 43 -5.96 29.44 -8.45
CA ALA A 43 -7.00 30.47 -8.48
C ALA A 43 -7.97 30.43 -9.70
N ASN A 44 -8.14 29.27 -10.35
CA ASN A 44 -9.01 29.11 -11.53
C ASN A 44 -10.48 29.44 -11.27
N CYS A 45 -11.04 28.97 -10.15
CA CYS A 45 -12.49 29.02 -9.94
C CYS A 45 -13.03 30.39 -9.52
N ARG A 46 -12.18 31.26 -8.95
CA ARG A 46 -12.57 32.56 -8.35
C ARG A 46 -13.70 32.49 -7.29
N MET A 47 -14.08 31.31 -6.79
CA MET A 47 -15.14 31.19 -5.79
C MET A 47 -14.75 31.78 -4.43
N CYS A 48 -13.45 31.79 -4.10
CA CYS A 48 -12.91 32.30 -2.83
C CYS A 48 -12.68 33.82 -2.80
N LEU A 49 -13.41 34.59 -3.61
CA LEU A 49 -13.26 36.05 -3.63
C LEU A 49 -13.76 36.65 -2.30
N VAL A 50 -12.91 37.45 -1.68
CA VAL A 50 -13.17 38.17 -0.42
C VAL A 50 -12.87 39.65 -0.57
N ASP A 51 -13.49 40.46 0.29
CA ASP A 51 -13.30 41.91 0.27
C ASP A 51 -12.19 42.31 1.24
N VAL A 52 -11.05 42.71 0.68
CA VAL A 52 -9.89 43.19 1.43
C VAL A 52 -9.95 44.70 1.51
N GLU A 53 -9.77 45.25 2.71
CA GLU A 53 -9.79 46.69 2.90
C GLU A 53 -8.75 47.41 2.02
N LYS A 54 -9.14 48.55 1.45
CA LYS A 54 -8.35 49.35 0.48
C LYS A 54 -8.08 48.66 -0.87
N ALA A 55 -8.55 47.42 -1.08
CA ALA A 55 -8.48 46.78 -2.40
C ALA A 55 -9.65 47.26 -3.30
N PRO A 56 -9.38 47.69 -4.56
CA PRO A 56 -10.42 48.20 -5.45
C PRO A 56 -11.41 47.11 -5.90
N LYS A 57 -11.00 45.84 -5.88
CA LYS A 57 -11.79 44.68 -6.30
C LYS A 57 -11.69 43.54 -5.27
N PRO A 58 -12.65 42.61 -5.24
CA PRO A 58 -12.51 41.38 -4.46
C PRO A 58 -11.23 40.64 -4.85
N LEU A 59 -10.53 40.09 -3.87
CA LEU A 59 -9.28 39.36 -4.07
C LEU A 59 -9.47 37.87 -3.79
N PRO A 60 -8.81 36.97 -4.54
CA PRO A 60 -8.92 35.53 -4.30
C PRO A 60 -8.21 35.16 -3.01
N ALA A 61 -8.94 34.70 -2.00
CA ALA A 61 -8.37 34.36 -0.70
C ALA A 61 -7.26 33.29 -0.79
N CYS A 62 -7.38 32.37 -1.74
CA CYS A 62 -6.42 31.28 -1.91
C CYS A 62 -5.05 31.71 -2.45
N ALA A 63 -4.94 32.88 -3.09
CA ALA A 63 -3.71 33.34 -3.74
C ALA A 63 -3.24 34.71 -3.21
N THR A 64 -3.94 35.27 -2.23
CA THR A 64 -3.59 36.56 -1.63
C THR A 64 -2.78 36.29 -0.36
N PRO A 65 -1.47 36.60 -0.33
CA PRO A 65 -0.67 36.51 0.88
C PRO A 65 -1.16 37.50 1.93
N VAL A 66 -1.08 37.12 3.19
CA VAL A 66 -1.40 37.99 4.32
C VAL A 66 -0.35 39.08 4.46
N THR A 67 -0.78 40.32 4.71
CA THR A 67 0.08 41.42 5.13
C THR A 67 -0.28 41.86 6.55
N ASP A 68 0.66 42.47 7.26
CA ASP A 68 0.40 42.95 8.63
C ASP A 68 -0.67 44.05 8.65
N GLY A 69 -1.62 43.95 9.58
CA GLY A 69 -2.77 44.86 9.68
C GLY A 69 -3.80 44.71 8.56
N MET A 70 -3.76 43.63 7.78
CA MET A 70 -4.75 43.36 6.74
C MET A 70 -6.13 43.14 7.36
N ILE A 71 -7.17 43.73 6.77
CA ILE A 71 -8.57 43.56 7.19
C ILE A 71 -9.35 42.93 6.04
N VAL A 72 -9.94 41.77 6.30
CA VAL A 72 -10.69 40.96 5.32
C VAL A 72 -12.12 40.78 5.78
N ARG A 73 -13.06 41.02 4.87
CA ARG A 73 -14.50 40.81 5.07
C ARG A 73 -14.94 39.72 4.09
N THR A 74 -15.29 38.54 4.61
CA THR A 74 -15.65 37.38 3.77
C THR A 74 -17.12 37.40 3.33
N HIS A 75 -17.97 38.14 4.06
CA HIS A 75 -19.41 38.23 3.83
C HIS A 75 -19.92 39.65 3.51
N SER A 76 -19.06 40.58 3.06
CA SER A 76 -19.52 41.91 2.64
C SER A 76 -20.41 41.82 1.39
N ALA A 77 -21.23 42.84 1.13
CA ALA A 77 -22.09 42.88 -0.07
C ALA A 77 -21.27 42.67 -1.35
N LYS A 78 -20.08 43.28 -1.41
CA LYS A 78 -19.12 43.16 -2.51
C LYS A 78 -18.55 41.74 -2.66
N ALA A 79 -18.27 41.04 -1.54
CA ALA A 79 -17.82 39.65 -1.59
C ALA A 79 -18.93 38.70 -2.04
N ARG A 80 -20.15 38.86 -1.49
CA ARG A 80 -21.32 38.03 -1.85
C ARG A 80 -21.71 38.19 -3.32
N GLU A 81 -21.79 39.42 -3.82
CA GLU A 81 -22.09 39.67 -5.23
C GLU A 81 -21.08 38.99 -6.17
N ALA A 82 -19.80 39.02 -5.81
CA ALA A 82 -18.75 38.35 -6.58
C ALA A 82 -18.90 36.81 -6.55
N GLN A 83 -19.18 36.24 -5.38
CA GLN A 83 -19.38 34.79 -5.20
C GLN A 83 -20.62 34.29 -5.95
N GLU A 84 -21.74 35.01 -5.86
CA GLU A 84 -22.97 34.72 -6.61
C GLU A 84 -22.75 34.80 -8.12
N GLY A 85 -22.02 35.81 -8.59
CA GLY A 85 -21.67 35.95 -10.00
C GLY A 85 -20.77 34.81 -10.51
N VAL A 86 -19.77 34.42 -9.72
CA VAL A 86 -18.92 33.26 -10.04
C VAL A 86 -19.72 31.97 -10.08
N MET A 87 -20.63 31.76 -9.12
CA MET A 87 -21.50 30.59 -9.12
C MET A 87 -22.38 30.53 -10.36
N GLU A 88 -22.94 31.67 -10.78
CA GLU A 88 -23.70 31.77 -12.04
C GLU A 88 -22.83 31.34 -13.24
N PHE A 89 -21.60 31.85 -13.36
CA PHE A 89 -20.66 31.45 -14.43
C PHE A 89 -20.30 29.96 -14.42
N LEU A 90 -20.17 29.35 -13.25
CA LEU A 90 -19.90 27.91 -13.15
C LEU A 90 -21.11 27.09 -13.61
N LEU A 91 -22.32 27.57 -13.34
CA LEU A 91 -23.57 26.88 -13.67
C LEU A 91 -24.05 27.11 -15.10
N ILE A 92 -23.59 28.14 -15.84
CA ILE A 92 -24.04 28.37 -17.22
C ILE A 92 -23.79 27.17 -18.11
N ASN A 93 -22.64 26.50 -17.96
CA ASN A 93 -22.24 25.35 -18.77
C ASN A 93 -22.32 24.01 -18.03
N HIS A 94 -22.67 24.00 -16.74
CA HIS A 94 -22.88 22.76 -15.99
C HIS A 94 -24.28 22.18 -16.31
N PRO A 95 -24.39 20.86 -16.57
CA PRO A 95 -25.66 20.22 -16.91
C PRO A 95 -26.55 20.06 -15.67
N LEU A 96 -27.86 19.92 -15.89
CA LEU A 96 -28.86 19.73 -14.82
C LEU A 96 -29.00 18.24 -14.42
N ASP A 97 -27.85 17.59 -14.25
CA ASP A 97 -27.76 16.14 -14.02
C ASP A 97 -27.81 15.76 -12.54
N CYS A 98 -28.00 16.72 -11.62
CA CYS A 98 -27.93 16.46 -10.17
C CYS A 98 -28.73 15.23 -9.71
N PRO A 99 -29.95 14.93 -10.24
CA PRO A 99 -30.69 13.73 -9.87
C PRO A 99 -30.05 12.39 -10.29
N THR A 100 -29.31 12.38 -11.40
CA THR A 100 -28.68 11.17 -11.97
C THR A 100 -27.17 11.10 -11.69
N CYS A 101 -26.54 12.22 -11.33
CA CYS A 101 -25.12 12.31 -10.99
C CYS A 101 -24.76 11.43 -9.79
N ASP A 102 -23.71 10.61 -9.90
CA ASP A 102 -23.24 9.69 -8.85
C ASP A 102 -22.93 10.41 -7.53
N GLN A 103 -22.16 11.50 -7.60
CA GLN A 103 -21.79 12.36 -6.46
C GLN A 103 -22.94 13.28 -5.96
N GLY A 104 -24.17 13.09 -6.44
CA GLY A 104 -25.32 13.82 -5.89
C GLY A 104 -25.42 13.64 -4.36
N GLY A 105 -25.50 14.74 -3.62
CA GLY A 105 -25.50 14.78 -2.16
C GLY A 105 -24.13 14.87 -1.49
N GLU A 106 -23.03 14.71 -2.23
CA GLU A 106 -21.65 14.95 -1.77
C GLU A 106 -20.86 15.84 -2.74
N CYS A 107 -21.56 16.48 -3.67
CA CYS A 107 -21.00 17.37 -4.67
C CYS A 107 -20.77 18.75 -4.07
N GLN A 108 -19.50 19.17 -3.98
CA GLN A 108 -19.15 20.50 -3.47
C GLN A 108 -19.84 21.62 -4.27
N LEU A 109 -20.06 21.44 -5.58
CA LEU A 109 -20.77 22.43 -6.40
C LEU A 109 -22.24 22.54 -6.06
N GLN A 110 -22.89 21.42 -5.73
CA GLN A 110 -24.28 21.43 -5.29
C GLN A 110 -24.42 22.21 -3.97
N ASP A 111 -23.56 21.92 -3.00
CA ASP A 111 -23.60 22.56 -1.67
C ASP A 111 -23.31 24.06 -1.76
N LEU A 112 -22.28 24.44 -2.53
CA LEU A 112 -21.93 25.84 -2.70
C LEU A 112 -22.94 26.60 -3.56
N ALA A 113 -23.59 25.97 -4.54
CA ALA A 113 -24.66 26.60 -5.29
C ALA A 113 -25.87 26.91 -4.41
N MET A 114 -26.22 26.00 -3.48
CA MET A 114 -27.31 26.22 -2.54
C MET A 114 -27.01 27.34 -1.54
N GLY A 115 -25.77 27.41 -1.02
CA GLY A 115 -25.39 28.39 0.00
C GLY A 115 -24.95 29.77 -0.53
N TYR A 116 -24.37 29.83 -1.73
CA TYR A 116 -23.69 31.03 -2.27
C TYR A 116 -24.14 31.38 -3.70
N GLY A 117 -25.06 30.62 -4.29
CA GLY A 117 -25.61 30.89 -5.62
C GLY A 117 -26.92 31.69 -5.59
N LYS A 118 -27.28 32.25 -6.75
CA LYS A 118 -28.61 32.84 -6.97
C LYS A 118 -29.67 31.75 -7.12
N THR A 119 -30.91 32.09 -6.82
CA THR A 119 -32.06 31.19 -6.97
C THR A 119 -32.48 30.95 -8.43
N THR A 120 -32.12 31.84 -9.35
CA THR A 120 -32.47 31.78 -10.78
C THR A 120 -31.27 32.08 -11.67
N SER A 121 -31.14 31.34 -12.77
CA SER A 121 -30.17 31.64 -13.83
C SER A 121 -30.76 32.62 -14.84
N ARG A 122 -29.94 33.58 -15.30
CA ARG A 122 -30.29 34.46 -16.43
C ARG A 122 -29.87 33.87 -17.80
N TYR A 123 -29.05 32.82 -17.78
CA TYR A 123 -28.54 32.17 -18.98
C TYR A 123 -29.59 31.25 -19.60
N THR A 124 -29.98 31.52 -20.84
CA THR A 124 -31.01 30.79 -21.61
C THR A 124 -30.48 30.17 -22.91
N GLU A 125 -29.18 30.26 -23.14
CA GLU A 125 -28.54 29.70 -24.35
C GLU A 125 -28.26 28.20 -24.19
N GLU A 126 -27.86 27.56 -25.28
CA GLU A 126 -27.46 26.16 -25.26
C GLU A 126 -26.20 25.98 -24.38
N LYS A 127 -26.19 24.92 -23.59
CA LYS A 127 -25.05 24.55 -22.75
C LYS A 127 -24.08 23.73 -23.57
N ARG A 128 -22.78 23.93 -23.38
CA ARG A 128 -21.79 23.05 -24.00
C ARG A 128 -21.98 21.60 -23.55
N SER A 129 -21.67 20.67 -24.44
CA SER A 129 -21.59 19.24 -24.15
C SER A 129 -20.19 18.73 -24.49
N VAL A 130 -19.67 17.85 -23.64
CA VAL A 130 -18.31 17.32 -23.72
C VAL A 130 -18.40 15.80 -23.70
N ILE A 131 -17.82 15.15 -24.72
CA ILE A 131 -17.82 13.69 -24.85
C ILE A 131 -17.01 13.05 -23.70
N GLY A 132 -17.41 11.87 -23.25
CA GLY A 132 -16.69 11.07 -22.27
C GLY A 132 -15.27 10.71 -22.73
N LYS A 133 -14.39 10.43 -21.77
CA LYS A 133 -13.00 9.98 -22.01
C LYS A 133 -12.78 8.64 -21.33
N ASP A 134 -11.98 7.79 -21.96
CA ASP A 134 -11.44 6.62 -21.29
C ASP A 134 -10.26 7.02 -20.40
N MET A 135 -10.34 6.69 -19.12
CA MET A 135 -9.30 6.92 -18.11
C MET A 135 -8.84 5.61 -17.45
N GLY A 136 -9.13 4.46 -18.07
CA GLY A 136 -8.82 3.14 -17.50
C GLY A 136 -9.93 2.62 -16.59
N PRO A 137 -9.72 1.48 -15.90
CA PRO A 137 -10.79 0.74 -15.22
C PRO A 137 -11.22 1.35 -13.88
N LEU A 138 -10.43 2.27 -13.30
CA LEU A 138 -10.68 2.80 -11.95
C LEU A 138 -11.51 4.09 -11.95
N ILE A 139 -11.26 4.97 -12.93
CA ILE A 139 -11.87 6.31 -13.01
C ILE A 139 -12.86 6.35 -14.17
N SER A 140 -14.08 6.79 -13.88
CA SER A 140 -15.06 7.12 -14.92
C SER A 140 -14.99 8.61 -15.23
N ALA A 141 -14.77 8.92 -16.51
CA ALA A 141 -14.79 10.27 -17.06
C ALA A 141 -15.83 10.37 -18.19
N GLU A 142 -16.98 9.73 -18.01
CA GLU A 142 -18.09 9.78 -18.97
C GLU A 142 -18.82 11.13 -18.92
N GLU A 143 -18.93 11.74 -17.74
CA GLU A 143 -19.72 12.98 -17.56
C GLU A 143 -18.87 14.25 -17.52
N MET A 144 -17.96 14.37 -18.48
CA MET A 144 -17.05 15.52 -18.55
C MET A 144 -17.74 16.85 -18.85
N SER A 145 -19.00 16.83 -19.31
CA SER A 145 -19.87 18.02 -19.35
C SER A 145 -20.04 18.67 -17.96
N ARG A 146 -19.89 17.90 -16.87
CA ARG A 146 -19.96 18.40 -15.49
C ARG A 146 -18.68 19.14 -15.06
N CYS A 147 -17.57 18.97 -15.76
CA CYS A 147 -16.29 19.52 -15.36
C CYS A 147 -16.28 21.05 -15.39
N ILE A 148 -15.81 21.67 -14.30
CA ILE A 148 -15.67 23.13 -14.15
C ILE A 148 -14.24 23.64 -14.37
N HIS A 149 -13.35 22.80 -14.91
CA HIS A 149 -11.94 23.15 -15.20
C HIS A 149 -11.16 23.71 -14.00
N CYS A 150 -11.44 23.19 -12.80
CA CYS A 150 -10.70 23.61 -11.60
C CYS A 150 -9.22 23.17 -11.61
N THR A 151 -8.86 22.22 -12.49
CA THR A 151 -7.51 21.64 -12.66
C THR A 151 -6.93 20.96 -11.41
N ARG A 152 -7.76 20.58 -10.41
CA ARG A 152 -7.30 19.78 -9.26
C ARG A 152 -6.71 18.44 -9.70
N CYS A 153 -7.38 17.72 -10.61
CA CYS A 153 -6.91 16.44 -11.14
C CYS A 153 -5.59 16.55 -11.93
N VAL A 154 -5.44 17.58 -12.77
CA VAL A 154 -4.21 17.86 -13.53
C VAL A 154 -3.03 18.10 -12.57
N ARG A 155 -3.20 18.99 -11.60
CA ARG A 155 -2.15 19.30 -10.63
C ARG A 155 -1.82 18.13 -9.73
N PHE A 156 -2.81 17.31 -9.38
CA PHE A 156 -2.55 16.11 -8.60
C PHE A 156 -1.65 15.12 -9.32
N THR A 157 -1.93 14.83 -10.61
CA THR A 157 -1.12 13.87 -11.36
C THR A 157 0.32 14.39 -11.52
N GLU A 158 0.49 15.67 -11.82
CA GLU A 158 1.82 16.30 -11.93
C GLU A 158 2.58 16.42 -10.60
N GLU A 159 1.93 16.94 -9.56
CA GLU A 159 2.59 17.35 -8.32
C GLU A 159 2.79 16.16 -7.37
N ILE A 160 1.72 15.38 -7.15
CA ILE A 160 1.66 14.29 -6.16
C ILE A 160 2.00 12.94 -6.79
N ALA A 161 1.29 12.54 -7.85
CA ALA A 161 1.59 11.29 -8.55
C ALA A 161 2.95 11.35 -9.29
N GLY A 162 3.40 12.56 -9.62
CA GLY A 162 4.72 12.85 -10.17
C GLY A 162 4.77 12.90 -11.69
N VAL A 163 3.74 12.42 -12.38
CA VAL A 163 3.66 12.36 -13.83
C VAL A 163 2.34 12.95 -14.32
N GLN A 164 2.42 13.86 -15.27
CA GLN A 164 1.25 14.53 -15.83
C GLN A 164 0.48 13.59 -16.78
N GLU A 165 -0.40 12.76 -16.22
CA GLU A 165 -1.28 11.86 -16.98
C GLU A 165 -2.61 12.51 -17.39
N ILE A 166 -2.99 13.61 -16.74
CA ILE A 166 -4.20 14.37 -17.07
C ILE A 166 -3.79 15.80 -17.42
N ALA A 167 -4.32 16.33 -18.52
CA ALA A 167 -4.04 17.69 -18.97
C ALA A 167 -5.33 18.44 -19.33
N MET A 168 -5.21 19.77 -19.45
CA MET A 168 -6.23 20.62 -20.02
C MET A 168 -5.85 20.98 -21.45
N ALA A 169 -6.61 20.45 -22.42
CA ALA A 169 -6.47 20.80 -23.83
C ALA A 169 -7.33 22.02 -24.19
N ASN A 170 -7.06 22.62 -25.35
CA ASN A 170 -7.78 23.75 -25.93
C ASN A 170 -7.78 25.02 -25.05
N ARG A 171 -8.59 26.03 -25.41
CA ARG A 171 -8.69 27.32 -24.70
C ARG A 171 -10.13 27.80 -24.58
N GLY A 172 -10.39 28.60 -23.55
CA GLY A 172 -11.70 29.24 -23.35
C GLY A 172 -12.80 28.23 -23.03
N GLU A 173 -13.97 28.40 -23.63
CA GLU A 173 -15.11 27.48 -23.42
C GLU A 173 -14.88 26.06 -23.97
N HIS A 174 -13.99 25.93 -24.95
CA HIS A 174 -13.60 24.66 -25.57
C HIS A 174 -12.54 23.90 -24.77
N SER A 175 -12.10 24.43 -23.62
CA SER A 175 -11.16 23.72 -22.75
C SER A 175 -11.75 22.39 -22.30
N GLU A 176 -10.92 21.35 -22.32
CA GLU A 176 -11.31 20.00 -21.92
C GLU A 176 -10.23 19.37 -21.05
N ILE A 177 -10.65 18.77 -19.94
CA ILE A 177 -9.79 17.89 -19.15
C ILE A 177 -9.81 16.52 -19.81
N MET A 178 -8.63 15.97 -20.11
CA MET A 178 -8.50 14.70 -20.79
C MET A 178 -7.18 14.01 -20.43
N PRO A 179 -7.05 12.70 -20.67
CA PRO A 179 -5.78 12.02 -20.52
C PRO A 179 -4.72 12.62 -21.47
N PHE A 180 -3.50 12.78 -20.96
CA PHE A 180 -2.38 13.29 -21.72
C PHE A 180 -1.94 12.23 -22.74
N ILE A 181 -1.89 12.60 -24.03
CA ILE A 181 -1.53 11.70 -25.14
C ILE A 181 -2.54 10.54 -25.33
N GLY A 182 -3.77 10.66 -24.80
CA GLY A 182 -4.83 9.66 -25.01
C GLY A 182 -4.55 8.28 -24.41
N LYS A 183 -3.60 8.16 -23.48
CA LYS A 183 -3.33 6.95 -22.70
C LYS A 183 -4.27 6.88 -21.49
N ALA A 184 -4.51 5.69 -20.96
CA ALA A 184 -5.19 5.55 -19.68
C ALA A 184 -4.39 6.24 -18.55
N VAL A 185 -5.06 6.60 -17.47
CA VAL A 185 -4.40 7.10 -16.26
C VAL A 185 -3.92 5.88 -15.48
N GLU A 186 -2.61 5.68 -15.40
CA GLU A 186 -2.02 4.43 -14.91
C GLU A 186 -1.22 4.61 -13.62
N THR A 187 -1.06 5.82 -13.08
CA THR A 187 -0.42 5.97 -11.76
C THR A 187 -1.15 5.17 -10.67
N GLU A 188 -0.37 4.56 -9.79
CA GLU A 188 -0.79 3.81 -8.60
C GLU A 188 -1.56 4.63 -7.55
N LEU A 189 -1.73 5.94 -7.78
CA LEU A 189 -2.47 6.89 -6.94
C LEU A 189 -3.66 7.51 -7.70
N SER A 190 -4.05 6.97 -8.85
CA SER A 190 -4.96 7.61 -9.80
C SER A 190 -6.34 7.90 -9.18
N GLY A 191 -6.87 6.99 -8.38
CA GLY A 191 -8.21 7.07 -7.79
C GLY A 191 -8.42 8.26 -6.86
N ASN A 192 -7.36 8.92 -6.38
CA ASN A 192 -7.49 10.14 -5.59
C ASN A 192 -8.07 11.32 -6.38
N VAL A 193 -8.02 11.29 -7.73
CA VAL A 193 -8.66 12.34 -8.55
C VAL A 193 -10.19 12.36 -8.39
N ILE A 194 -10.79 11.25 -7.95
CA ILE A 194 -12.22 11.12 -7.69
C ILE A 194 -12.62 11.98 -6.49
N ASP A 195 -11.87 11.88 -5.39
CA ASP A 195 -12.09 12.66 -4.17
C ASP A 195 -11.77 14.14 -4.39
N LEU A 196 -10.80 14.42 -5.26
CA LEU A 196 -10.42 15.78 -5.62
C LEU A 196 -11.46 16.48 -6.50
N CYS A 197 -12.24 15.72 -7.28
CA CYS A 197 -13.21 16.26 -8.22
C CYS A 197 -14.42 16.86 -7.48
N PRO A 198 -14.65 18.18 -7.55
CA PRO A 198 -15.72 18.80 -6.77
C PRO A 198 -17.12 18.72 -7.40
N VAL A 199 -17.27 18.07 -8.56
CA VAL A 199 -18.42 18.24 -9.46
C VAL A 199 -18.98 16.94 -10.07
N GLY A 200 -18.50 15.77 -9.67
CA GLY A 200 -18.97 14.49 -10.22
C GLY A 200 -18.64 14.28 -11.70
N ALA A 201 -17.59 14.95 -12.21
CA ALA A 201 -17.07 14.73 -13.57
C ALA A 201 -16.10 13.54 -13.62
N LEU A 202 -15.34 13.33 -12.54
CA LEU A 202 -14.50 12.15 -12.34
C LEU A 202 -15.09 11.38 -11.17
N THR A 203 -15.53 10.14 -11.42
CA THR A 203 -16.19 9.29 -10.42
C THR A 203 -15.53 7.92 -10.36
N SER A 204 -15.78 7.15 -9.29
CA SER A 204 -15.25 5.79 -9.17
C SER A 204 -16.00 4.87 -10.12
N LYS A 205 -15.33 4.33 -11.14
CA LYS A 205 -15.97 3.43 -12.11
C LYS A 205 -16.54 2.17 -11.43
N PRO A 206 -15.85 1.51 -10.47
CA PRO A 206 -16.41 0.35 -9.76
C PRO A 206 -17.63 0.70 -8.88
N PHE A 207 -17.62 1.85 -8.20
CA PHE A 207 -18.69 2.22 -7.28
C PHE A 207 -19.90 2.88 -7.96
N ARG A 208 -19.69 3.50 -9.12
CA ARG A 208 -20.68 4.36 -9.79
C ARG A 208 -22.09 3.74 -9.82
N PHE A 209 -23.07 4.50 -9.33
CA PHE A 209 -24.49 4.14 -9.26
C PHE A 209 -24.88 2.97 -8.34
N ASN A 210 -23.95 2.42 -7.54
CA ASN A 210 -24.29 1.37 -6.57
C ASN A 210 -25.10 1.89 -5.38
N ALA A 211 -24.85 3.14 -4.94
CA ALA A 211 -25.52 3.73 -3.79
C ALA A 211 -25.43 5.27 -3.81
N ARG A 212 -26.33 5.93 -3.07
CA ARG A 212 -26.23 7.35 -2.75
C ARG A 212 -25.48 7.58 -1.46
N THR A 213 -24.79 8.72 -1.35
CA THR A 213 -23.96 9.04 -0.18
C THR A 213 -24.73 9.05 1.14
N TRP A 214 -26.01 9.43 1.13
CA TRP A 214 -26.88 9.42 2.32
C TRP A 214 -27.40 8.03 2.71
N GLU A 215 -27.26 7.03 1.85
CA GLU A 215 -27.56 5.62 2.19
C GLU A 215 -26.36 4.92 2.85
N LEU A 216 -25.17 5.51 2.76
CA LEU A 216 -23.93 4.88 3.18
C LEU A 216 -23.62 5.18 4.65
N ASN A 217 -23.37 4.13 5.42
CA ASN A 217 -22.76 4.25 6.73
C ASN A 217 -21.25 4.43 6.59
N ARG A 218 -20.67 5.34 7.37
CA ARG A 218 -19.22 5.61 7.39
C ARG A 218 -18.60 4.99 8.65
N ARG A 219 -17.53 4.22 8.47
CA ARG A 219 -16.79 3.58 9.56
C ARG A 219 -15.29 3.79 9.37
N LYS A 220 -14.58 4.12 10.46
CA LYS A 220 -13.12 4.29 10.45
C LYS A 220 -12.44 2.94 10.48
N SER A 221 -11.37 2.77 9.71
CA SER A 221 -10.53 1.56 9.69
C SER A 221 -9.08 1.87 9.31
N VAL A 222 -8.26 0.83 9.13
CA VAL A 222 -6.85 0.89 8.73
C VAL A 222 -6.64 -0.11 7.59
N SER A 223 -5.83 0.26 6.60
CA SER A 223 -5.48 -0.62 5.47
C SER A 223 -4.67 -1.82 5.94
N ALA A 224 -4.96 -2.99 5.35
CA ALA A 224 -4.28 -4.25 5.62
C ALA A 224 -3.34 -4.69 4.48
N HIS A 225 -3.16 -3.85 3.46
CA HIS A 225 -2.56 -4.25 2.18
C HIS A 225 -1.07 -3.89 2.02
N ASP A 226 -0.57 -2.90 2.77
CA ASP A 226 0.86 -2.59 2.91
C ASP A 226 1.22 -2.20 4.34
N ALA A 227 2.51 -2.00 4.58
CA ALA A 227 3.06 -1.59 5.85
C ALA A 227 2.81 -0.11 6.22
N LEU A 228 2.25 0.74 5.36
CA LEU A 228 2.09 2.16 5.67
C LEU A 228 1.06 2.38 6.79
N GLY A 229 0.00 1.57 6.79
CA GLY A 229 -1.11 1.69 7.74
C GLY A 229 -2.05 2.85 7.40
N SER A 230 -2.33 3.07 6.11
CA SER A 230 -3.25 4.11 5.62
C SER A 230 -4.56 4.11 6.40
N ASN A 231 -5.01 5.28 6.87
CA ASN A 231 -6.28 5.41 7.55
C ASN A 231 -7.45 5.49 6.55
N LEU A 232 -8.51 4.74 6.83
CA LEU A 232 -9.62 4.53 5.91
C LEU A 232 -10.96 5.00 6.50
N ILE A 233 -11.82 5.54 5.63
CA ILE A 233 -13.27 5.55 5.81
C ILE A 233 -13.86 4.47 4.91
N VAL A 234 -14.29 3.36 5.50
CA VAL A 234 -15.02 2.31 4.80
C VAL A 234 -16.50 2.67 4.79
N GLN A 235 -17.09 2.73 3.60
CA GLN A 235 -18.50 3.03 3.42
C GLN A 235 -19.31 1.78 3.10
N THR A 236 -20.38 1.56 3.84
CA THR A 236 -21.15 0.31 3.81
C THR A 236 -22.64 0.56 3.58
N LYS A 237 -23.30 -0.34 2.85
CA LYS A 237 -24.76 -0.39 2.66
C LYS A 237 -25.21 -1.84 2.67
N ASP A 238 -26.31 -2.14 3.34
CA ASP A 238 -26.88 -3.50 3.43
C ASP A 238 -25.85 -4.54 3.90
N HIS A 239 -25.09 -4.18 4.94
CA HIS A 239 -24.03 -5.01 5.54
C HIS A 239 -22.88 -5.40 4.58
N THR A 240 -22.77 -4.74 3.42
CA THR A 240 -21.63 -4.90 2.52
C THR A 240 -20.85 -3.60 2.35
N VAL A 241 -19.56 -3.73 2.14
CA VAL A 241 -18.64 -2.64 1.80
C VAL A 241 -18.91 -2.23 0.36
N ARG A 242 -19.10 -0.93 0.13
CA ARG A 242 -19.42 -0.37 -1.19
C ARG A 242 -18.31 0.49 -1.77
N ARG A 243 -17.54 1.18 -0.94
CA ARG A 243 -16.33 1.89 -1.34
C ARG A 243 -15.46 2.24 -0.13
N VAL A 244 -14.21 2.58 -0.40
CA VAL A 244 -13.23 3.03 0.59
C VAL A 244 -12.70 4.40 0.21
N LEU A 245 -12.68 5.32 1.18
CA LEU A 245 -12.16 6.69 1.04
C LEU A 245 -11.04 6.93 2.05
N PRO A 246 -10.12 7.89 1.82
CA PRO A 246 -9.12 8.26 2.81
C PRO A 246 -9.79 8.82 4.07
N LEU A 247 -9.36 8.36 5.24
CA LEU A 247 -9.47 9.14 6.47
C LEU A 247 -8.19 9.97 6.59
N GLU A 248 -8.36 11.28 6.72
CA GLU A 248 -7.23 12.18 6.78
C GLU A 248 -6.36 11.93 8.03
N ASN A 249 -5.06 11.73 7.82
CA ASN A 249 -4.05 11.64 8.85
C ASN A 249 -2.72 12.18 8.31
N GLU A 250 -2.38 13.41 8.71
CA GLU A 250 -1.17 14.12 8.28
C GLU A 250 0.12 13.34 8.54
N ALA A 251 0.18 12.52 9.60
CA ALA A 251 1.36 11.74 9.93
C ALA A 251 1.58 10.51 9.03
N ILE A 252 0.51 9.97 8.42
CA ILE A 252 0.57 8.70 7.67
C ILE A 252 0.25 8.90 6.19
N ASN A 253 -1.03 8.99 5.83
CA ASN A 253 -1.48 9.01 4.45
C ASN A 253 -1.92 10.41 3.95
N GLU A 254 -1.73 11.45 4.76
CA GLU A 254 -2.24 12.80 4.51
C GLU A 254 -3.75 12.74 4.21
N CYS A 255 -4.16 12.94 2.96
CA CYS A 255 -5.52 12.80 2.48
C CYS A 255 -5.63 11.86 1.28
N TRP A 256 -4.66 10.96 1.11
CA TRP A 256 -4.51 10.09 -0.06
C TRP A 256 -4.67 8.61 0.31
N LEU A 257 -4.97 7.79 -0.70
CA LEU A 257 -4.86 6.33 -0.66
C LEU A 257 -4.09 5.85 -1.90
N SER A 258 -3.41 4.72 -1.80
CA SER A 258 -3.03 3.99 -3.01
C SER A 258 -4.28 3.42 -3.69
N ASP A 259 -4.21 3.18 -4.99
CA ASP A 259 -5.31 2.53 -5.72
C ASP A 259 -5.58 1.12 -5.19
N ARG A 260 -4.52 0.41 -4.74
CA ARG A 260 -4.64 -0.86 -4.03
C ARG A 260 -5.57 -0.71 -2.82
N ASP A 261 -5.28 0.21 -1.92
CA ASP A 261 -6.06 0.41 -0.69
C ASP A 261 -7.49 0.90 -0.97
N ARG A 262 -7.68 1.70 -2.03
CA ARG A 262 -8.97 2.28 -2.42
C ARG A 262 -9.91 1.26 -3.06
N PHE A 263 -9.41 0.37 -3.90
CA PHE A 263 -10.23 -0.50 -4.74
C PHE A 263 -10.20 -1.98 -4.35
N ALA A 264 -9.32 -2.40 -3.42
CA ALA A 264 -9.28 -3.79 -2.94
C ALA A 264 -10.62 -4.30 -2.41
N TYR A 265 -11.52 -3.42 -1.96
CA TYR A 265 -12.83 -3.83 -1.44
C TYR A 265 -13.67 -4.63 -2.46
N GLU A 266 -13.45 -4.45 -3.77
CA GLU A 266 -14.12 -5.23 -4.83
C GLU A 266 -13.74 -6.72 -4.77
N GLY A 267 -12.58 -7.06 -4.18
CA GLY A 267 -12.18 -8.45 -3.96
C GLY A 267 -12.84 -9.14 -2.76
N LEU A 268 -13.50 -8.40 -1.86
CA LEU A 268 -14.09 -8.96 -0.63
C LEU A 268 -15.22 -9.96 -0.90
N TYR A 269 -15.98 -9.75 -1.98
CA TYR A 269 -17.16 -10.55 -2.34
C TYR A 269 -16.93 -11.43 -3.57
N HIS A 270 -15.68 -11.71 -3.89
CA HIS A 270 -15.31 -12.62 -4.98
C HIS A 270 -15.96 -13.99 -4.81
N GLU A 271 -16.27 -14.70 -5.91
CA GLU A 271 -16.98 -15.98 -5.87
C GLU A 271 -16.25 -17.07 -5.07
N SER A 272 -14.92 -16.99 -5.01
CA SER A 272 -14.07 -17.91 -4.25
C SER A 272 -14.05 -17.66 -2.73
N ARG A 273 -14.84 -16.69 -2.22
CA ARG A 273 -15.01 -16.41 -0.80
C ARG A 273 -15.48 -17.65 -0.05
N LEU A 274 -14.70 -18.12 0.94
CA LEU A 274 -15.06 -19.31 1.71
C LEU A 274 -16.19 -18.97 2.70
N LYS A 275 -17.32 -19.68 2.56
CA LYS A 275 -18.53 -19.44 3.37
C LYS A 275 -18.64 -20.35 4.58
N ASN A 276 -18.36 -21.64 4.40
CA ASN A 276 -18.53 -22.69 5.40
C ASN A 276 -17.19 -23.38 5.65
N PRO A 277 -16.94 -23.92 6.87
CA PRO A 277 -15.85 -24.86 7.08
C PRO A 277 -15.97 -26.06 6.13
N LYS A 278 -14.83 -26.50 5.59
CA LYS A 278 -14.74 -27.65 4.69
C LYS A 278 -13.74 -28.66 5.23
N ILE A 279 -14.07 -29.94 5.13
CA ILE A 279 -13.14 -31.06 5.38
C ILE A 279 -13.08 -31.95 4.14
N LYS A 280 -11.91 -32.50 3.85
CA LYS A 280 -11.67 -33.48 2.79
C LYS A 280 -11.77 -34.89 3.39
N GLN A 281 -12.71 -35.70 2.93
CA GLN A 281 -12.90 -37.09 3.35
C GLN A 281 -13.04 -37.99 2.13
N GLY A 282 -12.24 -39.05 2.04
CA GLY A 282 -12.27 -39.96 0.89
C GLY A 282 -11.90 -39.30 -0.45
N GLY A 283 -11.20 -38.16 -0.41
CA GLY A 283 -10.87 -37.36 -1.59
C GLY A 283 -11.92 -36.33 -1.99
N GLU A 284 -13.09 -36.33 -1.35
CA GLU A 284 -14.20 -35.41 -1.61
C GLU A 284 -14.28 -34.31 -0.55
N TRP A 285 -14.62 -33.09 -0.98
CA TRP A 285 -14.81 -31.95 -0.09
C TRP A 285 -16.24 -31.87 0.43
N MET A 286 -16.39 -31.81 1.75
CA MET A 286 -17.68 -31.73 2.43
C MET A 286 -17.77 -30.43 3.25
N ASP A 287 -18.89 -29.72 3.10
CA ASP A 287 -19.24 -28.62 4.02
C ASP A 287 -19.65 -29.21 5.37
N VAL A 288 -19.10 -28.66 6.45
CA VAL A 288 -19.35 -29.13 7.82
C VAL A 288 -19.58 -27.95 8.77
N ASP A 289 -20.11 -28.24 9.95
CA ASP A 289 -20.19 -27.25 11.02
C ASP A 289 -18.82 -26.95 11.65
N TRP A 290 -18.75 -25.81 12.35
CA TRP A 290 -17.53 -25.37 13.03
C TRP A 290 -17.02 -26.35 14.08
N LYS A 291 -17.92 -27.03 14.81
CA LYS A 291 -17.52 -27.95 15.87
C LYS A 291 -16.73 -29.13 15.29
N THR A 292 -17.28 -29.73 14.23
CA THR A 292 -16.68 -30.85 13.50
C THR A 292 -15.32 -30.46 12.90
N ALA A 293 -15.24 -29.28 12.28
CA ALA A 293 -13.99 -28.80 11.69
C ALA A 293 -12.89 -28.57 12.74
N LEU A 294 -13.23 -27.97 13.89
CA LEU A 294 -12.25 -27.72 14.96
C LEU A 294 -11.84 -29.02 15.69
N GLU A 295 -12.75 -29.97 15.85
CA GLU A 295 -12.42 -31.30 16.39
C GLU A 295 -11.48 -32.07 15.45
N TYR A 296 -11.63 -31.93 14.13
CA TYR A 296 -10.68 -32.49 13.16
C TYR A 296 -9.30 -31.87 13.33
N VAL A 297 -9.20 -30.53 13.36
CA VAL A 297 -7.93 -29.81 13.56
C VAL A 297 -7.25 -30.27 14.84
N ARG A 298 -8.00 -30.34 15.95
CA ARG A 298 -7.50 -30.83 17.23
C ARG A 298 -6.93 -32.25 17.09
N SER A 299 -7.73 -33.17 16.54
CA SER A 299 -7.36 -34.58 16.43
C SER A 299 -6.15 -34.80 15.54
N ALA A 300 -6.04 -34.05 14.43
CA ALA A 300 -4.91 -34.11 13.51
C ALA A 300 -3.61 -33.66 14.20
N ILE A 301 -3.65 -32.51 14.88
CA ILE A 301 -2.50 -31.98 15.62
C ILE A 301 -2.11 -32.91 16.77
N GLU A 302 -3.07 -33.35 17.59
CA GLU A 302 -2.79 -34.27 18.71
C GLU A 302 -2.16 -35.56 18.21
N CYS A 303 -2.68 -36.16 17.14
CA CYS A 303 -2.18 -37.40 16.56
C CYS A 303 -0.73 -37.27 16.08
N ILE A 304 -0.40 -36.16 15.40
CA ILE A 304 0.94 -35.93 14.87
C ILE A 304 1.91 -35.49 15.97
N ALA A 305 1.44 -34.75 16.97
CA ALA A 305 2.25 -34.26 18.08
C ALA A 305 2.50 -35.32 19.18
N LYS A 306 1.90 -36.52 19.10
CA LYS A 306 2.13 -37.62 20.06
C LYS A 306 3.60 -38.00 20.14
N ASP A 307 3.98 -38.58 21.28
CA ASP A 307 5.29 -39.18 21.52
C ASP A 307 6.48 -38.22 21.30
N GLY A 308 6.27 -36.91 21.53
CA GLY A 308 7.33 -35.90 21.44
C GLY A 308 7.59 -35.36 20.02
N ASN A 309 6.66 -35.55 19.09
CA ASN A 309 6.80 -35.14 17.69
C ASN A 309 6.31 -33.70 17.40
N GLN A 310 6.29 -32.80 18.39
CA GLN A 310 5.84 -31.41 18.19
C GLN A 310 6.64 -30.65 17.12
N ASN A 311 7.90 -31.04 16.87
CA ASN A 311 8.73 -30.47 15.81
C ASN A 311 8.25 -30.82 14.38
N GLN A 312 7.33 -31.78 14.25
CA GLN A 312 6.71 -32.17 12.98
C GLN A 312 5.49 -31.31 12.63
N VAL A 313 5.10 -30.39 13.51
CA VAL A 313 4.08 -29.37 13.26
C VAL A 313 4.77 -28.06 12.87
N GLY A 314 4.28 -27.42 11.80
CA GLY A 314 4.71 -26.09 11.38
C GLY A 314 3.54 -25.13 11.28
N ILE A 315 3.76 -23.86 11.62
CA ILE A 315 2.77 -22.78 11.45
C ILE A 315 3.35 -21.74 10.50
N TRP A 316 2.64 -21.48 9.41
CA TRP A 316 2.95 -20.41 8.46
C TRP A 316 1.85 -19.36 8.59
N ALA A 317 2.17 -18.16 9.07
CA ALA A 317 1.19 -17.10 9.17
C ALA A 317 1.57 -15.89 8.35
N ASN A 318 0.60 -15.34 7.64
CA ASN A 318 0.81 -14.09 6.94
C ASN A 318 1.01 -12.95 7.95
N PRO A 319 2.07 -12.12 7.79
CA PRO A 319 2.34 -11.02 8.69
C PRO A 319 1.30 -9.89 8.62
N MET A 320 0.32 -9.94 7.70
CA MET A 320 -0.84 -9.04 7.68
C MET A 320 -1.91 -9.40 8.71
N ASN A 321 -1.83 -10.56 9.36
CA ASN A 321 -2.76 -10.90 10.45
C ASN A 321 -2.58 -9.91 11.62
N THR A 322 -3.66 -9.66 12.35
CA THR A 322 -3.65 -8.67 13.44
C THR A 322 -2.70 -9.07 14.57
N VAL A 323 -2.28 -8.09 15.38
CA VAL A 323 -1.46 -8.32 16.58
C VAL A 323 -2.10 -9.39 17.47
N GLU A 324 -3.42 -9.30 17.67
CA GLU A 324 -4.19 -10.20 18.51
C GLU A 324 -4.21 -11.63 17.95
N GLU A 325 -4.38 -11.77 16.64
CA GLU A 325 -4.36 -13.06 15.96
C GLU A 325 -2.98 -13.72 16.00
N LEU A 326 -1.92 -12.97 15.71
CA LEU A 326 -0.55 -13.47 15.78
C LEU A 326 -0.15 -13.82 17.22
N TYR A 327 -0.55 -13.03 18.20
CA TYR A 327 -0.34 -13.31 19.62
C TYR A 327 -1.05 -14.61 20.05
N LEU A 328 -2.33 -14.77 19.70
CA LEU A 328 -3.07 -16.00 20.03
C LEU A 328 -2.51 -17.23 19.31
N ALA A 329 -2.09 -17.09 18.06
CA ALA A 329 -1.40 -18.16 17.33
C ALA A 329 -0.09 -18.55 18.02
N LYS A 330 0.70 -17.57 18.49
CA LYS A 330 1.94 -17.81 19.23
C LYS A 330 1.65 -18.48 20.57
N LYS A 331 0.61 -18.03 21.28
CA LYS A 331 0.15 -18.62 22.54
C LYS A 331 -0.27 -20.07 22.35
N LEU A 332 -0.98 -20.37 21.26
CA LEU A 332 -1.39 -21.72 20.88
C LEU A 332 -0.17 -22.59 20.58
N ALA A 333 0.75 -22.10 19.75
CA ALA A 333 1.99 -22.79 19.42
C ALA A 333 2.80 -23.16 20.68
N ASN A 334 2.98 -22.20 21.59
CA ASN A 334 3.68 -22.41 22.85
C ASN A 334 2.98 -23.43 23.75
N GLY A 335 1.65 -23.35 23.87
CA GLY A 335 0.86 -24.28 24.67
C GLY A 335 0.91 -25.72 24.15
N LEU A 336 1.03 -25.88 22.83
CA LEU A 336 1.17 -27.18 22.16
C LEU A 336 2.62 -27.65 22.05
N GLY A 337 3.61 -26.83 22.44
CA GLY A 337 5.03 -27.13 22.30
C GLY A 337 5.54 -27.10 20.85
N VAL A 338 4.79 -26.50 19.92
CA VAL A 338 5.17 -26.34 18.52
C VAL A 338 6.31 -25.33 18.43
N LYS A 339 7.47 -25.77 17.92
CA LYS A 339 8.68 -24.93 17.87
C LYS A 339 8.81 -24.14 16.56
N ASN A 340 8.16 -24.59 15.49
CA ASN A 340 8.31 -24.03 14.16
C ASN A 340 7.13 -23.12 13.82
N PHE A 341 7.36 -21.82 13.89
CA PHE A 341 6.38 -20.81 13.53
C PHE A 341 7.11 -19.71 12.75
N ALA A 342 6.73 -19.51 11.49
CA ALA A 342 7.27 -18.45 10.65
C ALA A 342 6.18 -17.50 10.13
N THR A 343 6.47 -16.20 10.17
CA THR A 343 5.71 -15.13 9.51
C THR A 343 6.48 -14.47 8.37
N ARG A 344 7.79 -14.68 8.28
CA ARG A 344 8.63 -14.16 7.19
C ARG A 344 8.56 -15.10 5.98
N LEU A 345 7.41 -15.08 5.30
CA LEU A 345 7.04 -16.06 4.26
C LEU A 345 8.02 -16.11 3.07
N ARG A 346 8.68 -14.99 2.76
CA ARG A 346 9.61 -14.85 1.62
C ARG A 346 11.09 -14.82 2.01
N GLN A 347 11.42 -15.03 3.29
CA GLN A 347 12.80 -14.98 3.76
C GLN A 347 13.60 -16.19 3.28
N GLN A 348 14.73 -15.92 2.61
CA GLN A 348 15.72 -16.92 2.23
C GLN A 348 16.84 -17.05 3.26
N ASP A 349 17.24 -15.94 3.87
CA ASP A 349 18.35 -15.89 4.81
C ASP A 349 17.89 -15.59 6.24
N LYS A 350 18.05 -16.56 7.13
CA LYS A 350 17.72 -16.42 8.55
C LYS A 350 18.88 -16.03 9.45
N ARG A 351 20.11 -15.86 8.92
CA ARG A 351 21.33 -15.68 9.75
C ARG A 351 21.30 -14.46 10.66
N LEU A 352 20.47 -13.44 10.35
CA LEU A 352 20.26 -12.27 11.21
C LEU A 352 19.41 -12.57 12.46
N SER A 353 18.60 -13.62 12.45
CA SER A 353 17.48 -13.78 13.40
C SER A 353 17.93 -13.76 14.86
N ASP A 354 19.05 -14.41 15.18
CA ASP A 354 19.60 -14.48 16.55
C ASP A 354 20.36 -13.21 16.95
N GLY A 355 20.73 -12.37 15.98
CA GLY A 355 21.58 -11.19 16.18
C GLY A 355 20.84 -9.87 16.30
N LEU A 356 19.56 -9.81 15.93
CA LEU A 356 18.71 -8.61 15.96
C LEU A 356 18.41 -8.16 17.39
N LYS A 357 18.48 -6.85 17.66
CA LYS A 357 18.21 -6.26 18.97
C LYS A 357 16.73 -5.97 19.21
N GLY A 358 15.95 -5.76 18.16
CA GLY A 358 14.53 -5.51 18.24
C GLY A 358 13.81 -5.79 16.93
N ALA A 359 12.59 -5.27 16.84
CA ALA A 359 11.78 -5.37 15.64
C ALA A 359 12.33 -4.49 14.53
N GLN A 360 12.28 -5.02 13.31
CA GLN A 360 12.69 -4.31 12.12
C GLN A 360 11.60 -3.35 11.68
N TRP A 361 11.95 -2.07 11.51
CA TRP A 361 11.00 -0.99 11.25
C TRP A 361 11.66 0.13 10.44
N LEU A 362 10.92 1.20 10.12
CA LEU A 362 11.41 2.34 9.34
C LEU A 362 12.60 3.07 9.98
N GLY A 363 12.86 2.85 11.28
CA GLY A 363 13.93 3.49 12.06
C GLY A 363 13.56 4.87 12.58
N GLN A 364 12.51 5.48 12.05
CA GLN A 364 12.00 6.81 12.38
C GLN A 364 10.53 6.94 11.92
N SER A 365 9.89 8.08 12.19
CA SER A 365 8.54 8.36 11.69
C SER A 365 8.52 8.61 10.18
N ILE A 366 7.36 8.42 9.53
CA ILE A 366 7.16 8.72 8.10
C ILE A 366 7.42 10.21 7.81
N GLU A 367 7.04 11.09 8.74
CA GLU A 367 7.31 12.53 8.65
C GLU A 367 8.81 12.81 8.75
N SER A 368 9.49 12.22 9.74
CA SER A 368 10.94 12.37 9.91
C SER A 368 11.72 11.84 8.70
N LEU A 369 11.24 10.77 8.06
CA LEU A 369 11.85 10.26 6.85
C LEU A 369 11.79 11.30 5.71
N ALA A 370 10.63 11.94 5.51
CA ALA A 370 10.44 13.00 4.53
C ALA A 370 11.21 14.30 4.88
N ASP A 371 11.55 14.49 6.16
CA ASP A 371 12.35 15.63 6.62
C ASP A 371 13.87 15.43 6.51
N ASN A 372 14.36 14.24 6.13
CA ASN A 372 15.79 14.02 5.94
C ASN A 372 16.37 14.87 4.80
N ASP A 373 17.62 15.32 4.97
CA ASP A 373 18.36 16.01 3.91
C ASP A 373 18.93 15.03 2.89
N ALA A 374 19.25 13.79 3.30
CA ALA A 374 19.79 12.77 2.42
C ALA A 374 19.23 11.38 2.75
N VAL A 375 18.83 10.64 1.72
CA VAL A 375 18.31 9.28 1.88
C VAL A 375 18.92 8.37 0.83
N LEU A 376 19.42 7.20 1.25
CA LEU A 376 19.80 6.11 0.36
C LEU A 376 18.78 4.98 0.50
N VAL A 377 18.12 4.60 -0.60
CA VAL A 377 17.24 3.43 -0.65
C VAL A 377 17.94 2.29 -1.36
N VAL A 378 17.90 1.08 -0.79
CA VAL A 378 18.57 -0.11 -1.32
C VAL A 378 17.57 -1.23 -1.56
N GLY A 379 17.51 -1.73 -2.80
CA GLY A 379 16.67 -2.86 -3.23
C GLY A 379 15.19 -2.73 -2.86
N ALA A 380 14.59 -1.60 -3.23
CA ALA A 380 13.16 -1.35 -3.13
C ALA A 380 12.59 -1.00 -4.51
N ASN A 381 11.41 -1.53 -4.83
CA ASN A 381 10.55 -1.06 -5.91
C ASN A 381 9.54 -0.07 -5.32
N LEU A 382 9.96 1.19 -5.15
CA LEU A 382 9.31 2.14 -4.24
C LEU A 382 7.85 2.39 -4.61
N ARG A 383 7.53 2.62 -5.89
CA ARG A 383 6.16 2.92 -6.32
C ARG A 383 5.23 1.73 -6.16
N LYS A 384 5.75 0.49 -6.24
CA LYS A 384 4.93 -0.72 -6.09
C LYS A 384 4.81 -1.16 -4.63
N GLU A 385 5.90 -1.06 -3.87
CA GLU A 385 5.95 -1.45 -2.47
C GLU A 385 5.25 -0.42 -1.58
N GLN A 386 5.57 0.87 -1.73
CA GLN A 386 5.09 1.95 -0.86
C GLN A 386 4.69 3.21 -1.67
N PRO A 387 3.56 3.19 -2.42
CA PRO A 387 3.11 4.29 -3.26
C PRO A 387 3.06 5.67 -2.59
N LEU A 388 2.46 5.75 -1.40
CA LEU A 388 2.27 7.01 -0.69
C LEU A 388 3.55 7.51 -0.01
N LEU A 389 4.39 6.60 0.47
CA LEU A 389 5.73 6.98 0.95
C LEU A 389 6.55 7.56 -0.20
N THR A 390 6.46 6.96 -1.39
CA THR A 390 7.12 7.46 -2.60
C THR A 390 6.63 8.85 -2.97
N ALA A 391 5.34 9.14 -2.85
CA ALA A 391 4.81 10.48 -3.07
C ALA A 391 5.37 11.52 -2.07
N ARG A 392 5.56 11.13 -0.79
CA ARG A 392 6.22 11.99 0.21
C ARG A 392 7.70 12.22 -0.13
N LEU A 393 8.44 11.16 -0.45
CA LEU A 393 9.85 11.26 -0.84
C LEU A 393 10.01 12.12 -2.10
N ARG A 394 9.10 12.01 -3.06
CA ARG A 394 9.05 12.86 -4.26
C ARG A 394 8.92 14.33 -3.93
N ARG A 395 8.01 14.68 -3.02
CA ARG A 395 7.84 16.05 -2.56
C ARG A 395 9.11 16.56 -1.86
N ALA A 396 9.68 15.76 -0.96
CA ALA A 396 10.92 16.10 -0.25
C ALA A 396 12.11 16.29 -1.21
N ALA A 397 12.25 15.42 -2.21
CA ALA A 397 13.32 15.49 -3.22
C ALA A 397 13.17 16.69 -4.17
N LYS A 398 11.92 17.05 -4.53
CA LYS A 398 11.65 18.28 -5.32
C LYS A 398 11.99 19.56 -4.55
N ASP A 399 11.95 19.53 -3.22
CA ASP A 399 12.26 20.68 -2.36
C ASP A 399 13.76 20.77 -2.04
N ARG A 400 14.33 19.76 -1.38
CA ARG A 400 15.73 19.79 -0.90
C ARG A 400 16.45 18.45 -0.74
N MET A 401 15.72 17.34 -0.61
CA MET A 401 16.31 16.05 -0.20
C MET A 401 17.19 15.44 -1.31
N ALA A 402 18.41 15.07 -0.95
CA ALA A 402 19.32 14.29 -1.77
C ALA A 402 18.98 12.80 -1.71
N LEU A 403 18.10 12.34 -2.62
CA LEU A 403 17.69 10.95 -2.69
C LEU A 403 18.61 10.13 -3.62
N SER A 404 19.13 9.01 -3.12
CA SER A 404 19.90 8.04 -3.89
C SER A 404 19.23 6.67 -3.86
N VAL A 405 19.35 5.90 -4.93
CA VAL A 405 18.78 4.55 -5.04
C VAL A 405 19.83 3.58 -5.58
N LEU A 406 20.00 2.44 -4.91
CA LEU A 406 20.76 1.27 -5.36
C LEU A 406 19.81 0.08 -5.47
N ALA A 407 19.51 -0.43 -6.66
CA ALA A 407 18.54 -1.51 -6.84
C ALA A 407 18.93 -2.46 -7.99
N SER A 408 18.09 -3.46 -8.24
CA SER A 408 18.32 -4.44 -9.32
C SER A 408 17.88 -3.90 -10.69
N SER A 409 17.18 -2.77 -10.71
CA SER A 409 16.68 -2.09 -11.91
C SER A 409 16.54 -0.59 -11.69
N LYS A 410 16.64 0.20 -12.76
CA LYS A 410 16.28 1.62 -12.73
C LYS A 410 14.76 1.78 -12.80
N GLU A 411 14.16 2.25 -11.72
CA GLU A 411 12.74 2.57 -11.64
C GLU A 411 12.49 4.02 -12.10
N GLU A 412 11.40 4.23 -12.82
CA GLU A 412 10.94 5.59 -13.15
C GLU A 412 10.15 6.17 -11.97
N LEU A 413 10.85 6.96 -11.15
CA LEU A 413 10.36 7.48 -9.86
C LEU A 413 9.69 8.87 -9.94
N PHE A 414 9.83 9.56 -11.07
CA PHE A 414 9.30 10.90 -11.32
C PHE A 414 9.69 11.94 -10.26
N MET A 415 10.95 11.90 -9.83
CA MET A 415 11.53 12.83 -8.88
C MET A 415 13.02 13.02 -9.19
N PRO A 416 13.63 14.16 -8.80
CA PRO A 416 15.07 14.32 -8.90
C PRO A 416 15.78 13.32 -7.98
N LEU A 417 16.87 12.74 -8.47
CA LEU A 417 17.71 11.80 -7.72
C LEU A 417 19.15 12.32 -7.76
N LEU A 418 19.85 12.25 -6.62
CA LEU A 418 21.30 12.46 -6.56
C LEU A 418 22.02 11.34 -7.33
N SER A 419 21.58 10.10 -7.14
CA SER A 419 22.12 8.93 -7.83
C SER A 419 21.04 7.85 -8.00
N GLN A 420 21.06 7.16 -9.13
CA GLN A 420 20.28 5.95 -9.33
C GLN A 420 21.14 4.89 -10.02
N GLU A 421 21.56 3.91 -9.23
CA GLU A 421 22.43 2.84 -9.65
C GLU A 421 21.65 1.53 -9.74
N ALA A 422 21.75 0.87 -10.89
CA ALA A 422 21.27 -0.49 -11.07
C ALA A 422 22.47 -1.44 -11.05
N ALA A 423 22.47 -2.36 -10.10
CA ALA A 423 23.56 -3.31 -9.87
C ALA A 423 23.01 -4.71 -9.68
N HIS A 424 23.80 -5.71 -10.04
CA HIS A 424 23.47 -7.10 -9.80
C HIS A 424 23.25 -7.31 -8.28
N PRO A 425 22.19 -8.03 -7.83
CA PRO A 425 21.88 -8.17 -6.40
C PRO A 425 23.05 -8.70 -5.55
N ASP A 426 23.80 -9.67 -6.09
CA ASP A 426 24.97 -10.26 -5.43
C ASP A 426 26.13 -9.25 -5.21
N GLU A 427 26.07 -8.05 -5.79
CA GLU A 427 27.09 -7.00 -5.60
C GLU A 427 26.71 -5.97 -4.53
N TRP A 428 25.48 -5.99 -4.00
CA TRP A 428 24.99 -4.92 -3.12
C TRP A 428 25.78 -4.80 -1.82
N ALA A 429 26.12 -5.92 -1.18
CA ALA A 429 26.91 -5.90 0.06
C ALA A 429 28.28 -5.24 -0.17
N ASP A 430 28.98 -5.61 -1.24
CA ASP A 430 30.29 -5.04 -1.57
C ASP A 430 30.21 -3.57 -1.98
N ARG A 431 29.14 -3.17 -2.69
CA ARG A 431 28.90 -1.76 -3.04
C ARG A 431 28.67 -0.91 -1.79
N LEU A 432 27.85 -1.39 -0.85
CA LEU A 432 27.63 -0.71 0.43
C LEU A 432 28.92 -0.59 1.26
N LYS A 433 29.73 -1.65 1.32
CA LYS A 433 31.06 -1.60 1.98
C LYS A 433 31.99 -0.57 1.33
N LYS A 434 32.03 -0.52 -0.01
CA LYS A 434 32.82 0.48 -0.75
C LYS A 434 32.33 1.91 -0.48
N LEU A 435 31.02 2.12 -0.40
CA LEU A 435 30.45 3.42 0.00
C LEU A 435 30.87 3.79 1.42
N SER A 436 30.80 2.85 2.36
CA SER A 436 31.22 3.08 3.76
C SER A 436 32.71 3.43 3.86
N GLY A 437 33.55 2.84 3.01
CA GLY A 437 35.00 3.09 2.98
C GLY A 437 35.43 4.33 2.18
N ASN A 438 34.54 4.99 1.44
CA ASN A 438 34.86 6.11 0.56
C ASN A 438 34.04 7.37 0.92
N ALA A 439 34.57 8.18 1.83
CA ALA A 439 33.92 9.40 2.30
C ALA A 439 33.72 10.46 1.20
N GLU A 440 34.51 10.43 0.12
CA GLU A 440 34.44 11.38 -1.00
C GLU A 440 33.39 10.98 -2.05
N HIS A 441 32.85 9.76 -1.98
CA HIS A 441 31.78 9.34 -2.89
C HIS A 441 30.53 10.19 -2.68
N ALA A 442 29.90 10.68 -3.75
CA ALA A 442 28.80 11.65 -3.67
C ALA A 442 27.65 11.21 -2.74
N VAL A 443 27.28 9.92 -2.77
CA VAL A 443 26.25 9.35 -1.88
C VAL A 443 26.71 9.33 -0.41
N THR A 444 27.96 8.94 -0.13
CA THR A 444 28.48 8.91 1.24
C THR A 444 28.65 10.32 1.79
N ALA A 445 29.14 11.25 0.97
CA ALA A 445 29.28 12.65 1.32
C ALA A 445 27.92 13.31 1.59
N SER A 446 26.88 13.02 0.80
CA SER A 446 25.54 13.58 1.07
C SER A 446 24.95 13.06 2.38
N LEU A 447 25.08 11.77 2.66
CA LEU A 447 24.64 11.17 3.93
C LEU A 447 25.40 11.74 5.13
N LYS A 448 26.72 11.93 5.01
CA LYS A 448 27.58 12.40 6.10
C LYS A 448 27.42 13.90 6.39
N ASN A 449 27.16 14.71 5.37
CA ASN A 449 27.05 16.17 5.50
C ASN A 449 25.61 16.62 5.84
N ALA A 450 24.63 15.73 5.70
CA ALA A 450 23.24 15.96 6.08
C ALA A 450 23.11 16.11 7.60
N GLU A 451 22.21 16.97 8.06
CA GLU A 451 21.84 17.04 9.48
C GLU A 451 21.01 15.82 9.86
N LYS A 452 20.12 15.40 8.95
CA LYS A 452 19.29 14.21 9.08
C LYS A 452 19.44 13.33 7.85
N ALA A 453 19.90 12.10 8.04
CA ALA A 453 20.13 11.15 6.96
C ALA A 453 19.55 9.77 7.26
N ALA A 454 19.22 9.01 6.21
CA ALA A 454 18.74 7.64 6.35
C ALA A 454 19.28 6.68 5.28
N VAL A 455 19.52 5.42 5.68
CA VAL A 455 19.76 4.28 4.79
C VAL A 455 18.60 3.31 4.95
N ILE A 456 17.84 3.08 3.89
CA ILE A 456 16.58 2.34 3.90
C ILE A 456 16.69 1.07 3.06
N LEU A 457 16.41 -0.10 3.64
CA LEU A 457 16.41 -1.39 2.95
C LEU A 457 14.99 -1.81 2.54
N GLY A 458 14.81 -2.16 1.26
CA GLY A 458 13.53 -2.57 0.67
C GLY A 458 13.25 -4.07 0.70
N ALA A 459 12.17 -4.49 0.03
CA ALA A 459 11.75 -5.89 0.02
C ALA A 459 12.73 -6.81 -0.73
N GLU A 460 13.39 -6.33 -1.79
CA GLU A 460 14.36 -7.15 -2.54
C GLU A 460 15.56 -7.53 -1.68
N VAL A 461 16.06 -6.60 -0.86
CA VAL A 461 17.15 -6.86 0.10
C VAL A 461 16.71 -7.90 1.14
N GLN A 462 15.52 -7.74 1.72
CA GLN A 462 14.98 -8.68 2.72
C GLN A 462 14.77 -10.10 2.18
N ASN A 463 14.48 -10.21 0.88
CA ASN A 463 14.29 -11.50 0.21
C ASN A 463 15.59 -12.09 -0.34
N HIS A 464 16.72 -11.38 -0.23
CA HIS A 464 18.00 -11.83 -0.77
C HIS A 464 18.55 -13.05 -0.01
N PRO A 465 19.16 -14.04 -0.69
CA PRO A 465 19.81 -15.18 -0.02
C PRO A 465 21.02 -14.78 0.84
N ASP A 466 21.57 -13.59 0.64
CA ASP A 466 22.64 -13.00 1.43
C ASP A 466 22.20 -11.74 2.21
N TYR A 467 20.94 -11.71 2.65
CA TYR A 467 20.36 -10.57 3.38
C TYR A 467 21.22 -10.14 4.58
N ALA A 468 21.79 -11.09 5.33
CA ALA A 468 22.62 -10.79 6.50
C ALA A 468 23.85 -9.94 6.16
N ALA A 469 24.54 -10.23 5.05
CA ALA A 469 25.71 -9.47 4.62
C ALA A 469 25.34 -8.08 4.13
N ILE A 470 24.24 -7.95 3.37
CA ILE A 470 23.75 -6.65 2.89
C ILE A 470 23.32 -5.79 4.07
N TYR A 471 22.63 -6.37 5.05
CA TYR A 471 22.21 -5.67 6.27
C TYR A 471 23.41 -5.16 7.07
N ALA A 472 24.42 -6.00 7.28
CA ALA A 472 25.63 -5.61 7.99
C ALA A 472 26.37 -4.47 7.27
N ALA A 473 26.51 -4.56 5.94
CA ALA A 473 27.13 -3.50 5.15
C ALA A 473 26.33 -2.18 5.20
N ALA A 474 24.99 -2.26 5.21
CA ALA A 474 24.14 -1.08 5.40
C ALA A 474 24.27 -0.48 6.80
N GLN A 475 24.39 -1.33 7.83
CA GLN A 475 24.65 -0.91 9.20
C GLN A 475 26.01 -0.21 9.33
N GLU A 476 27.07 -0.75 8.71
CA GLU A 476 28.40 -0.13 8.68
C GLU A 476 28.35 1.25 8.00
N LEU A 477 27.65 1.37 6.86
CA LEU A 477 27.47 2.65 6.17
C LEU A 477 26.68 3.65 7.03
N ALA A 478 25.61 3.21 7.69
CA ALA A 478 24.84 4.03 8.60
C ALA A 478 25.70 4.53 9.77
N ASP A 479 26.53 3.67 10.36
CA ASP A 479 27.48 4.04 11.43
C ASP A 479 28.54 5.03 10.95
N ALA A 480 29.09 4.83 9.75
CA ALA A 480 30.12 5.69 9.19
C ALA A 480 29.61 7.10 8.83
N THR A 481 28.31 7.24 8.57
CA THR A 481 27.68 8.50 8.15
C THR A 481 26.83 9.16 9.24
N GLY A 482 26.48 8.44 10.31
CA GLY A 482 25.51 8.89 11.30
C GLY A 482 24.05 8.78 10.83
N ALA A 483 23.79 8.13 9.69
CA ALA A 483 22.45 7.96 9.15
C ALA A 483 21.62 6.96 9.96
N VAL A 484 20.30 7.15 9.97
CA VAL A 484 19.35 6.19 10.53
C VAL A 484 19.22 4.98 9.60
N LEU A 485 19.46 3.77 10.12
CA LEU A 485 19.14 2.53 9.41
C LEU A 485 17.65 2.24 9.53
N GLY A 486 16.96 2.13 8.40
CA GLY A 486 15.54 1.81 8.30
C GLY A 486 15.26 0.63 7.38
N ILE A 487 14.17 -0.09 7.64
CA ILE A 487 13.70 -1.25 6.87
C ILE A 487 12.27 -0.97 6.44
N LEU A 488 11.95 -1.16 5.16
CA LEU A 488 10.57 -1.11 4.66
C LEU A 488 9.90 -2.46 4.91
N PRO A 489 8.96 -2.59 5.85
CA PRO A 489 8.36 -3.89 6.12
C PRO A 489 7.48 -4.33 4.95
N GLN A 490 7.40 -5.65 4.73
CA GLN A 490 6.74 -6.20 3.53
C GLN A 490 5.20 -6.31 3.65
N ALA A 491 4.63 -6.17 4.85
CA ALA A 491 3.20 -6.32 5.08
C ALA A 491 2.68 -5.42 6.21
N ALA A 492 1.35 -5.27 6.29
CA ALA A 492 0.66 -4.37 7.21
C ALA A 492 1.02 -4.50 8.69
N ASN A 493 1.40 -5.69 9.13
CA ASN A 493 1.74 -5.94 10.52
C ASN A 493 3.04 -6.75 10.68
N SER A 494 3.96 -6.64 9.72
CA SER A 494 5.31 -7.21 9.80
C SER A 494 6.05 -6.75 11.05
N VAL A 495 5.97 -5.45 11.39
CA VAL A 495 6.58 -4.91 12.62
C VAL A 495 5.92 -5.53 13.85
N GLY A 496 4.60 -5.69 13.84
CA GLY A 496 3.87 -6.36 14.93
C GLY A 496 4.28 -7.82 15.13
N ALA A 497 4.49 -8.57 14.05
CA ALA A 497 4.97 -9.95 14.13
C ALA A 497 6.36 -10.05 14.78
N ASP A 498 7.26 -9.11 14.47
CA ASP A 498 8.60 -9.02 15.06
C ASP A 498 8.55 -8.55 16.53
N VAL A 499 7.73 -7.54 16.86
CA VAL A 499 7.50 -7.05 18.24
C VAL A 499 6.98 -8.14 19.16
N LEU A 500 6.13 -9.01 18.65
CA LEU A 500 5.59 -10.17 19.36
C LEU A 500 6.59 -11.33 19.42
N GLY A 501 7.68 -11.30 18.66
CA GLY A 501 8.66 -12.38 18.55
C GLY A 501 8.03 -13.68 18.08
N VAL A 502 7.17 -13.63 17.06
CA VAL A 502 6.39 -14.79 16.59
C VAL A 502 7.26 -15.83 15.92
N ASN A 503 8.27 -15.38 15.16
CA ASN A 503 9.17 -16.26 14.44
C ASN A 503 9.99 -17.12 15.41
N SER A 504 9.92 -18.46 15.28
CA SER A 504 10.67 -19.42 16.08
C SER A 504 11.00 -20.69 15.29
N GLY A 505 12.14 -21.30 15.58
CA GLY A 505 12.55 -22.57 14.98
C GLY A 505 12.96 -22.43 13.51
N GLU A 506 12.37 -23.27 12.66
CA GLU A 506 12.65 -23.29 11.23
C GLU A 506 11.90 -22.19 10.46
N SER A 507 12.52 -21.65 9.41
CA SER A 507 11.85 -20.75 8.45
C SER A 507 10.87 -21.51 7.54
N VAL A 508 10.06 -20.80 6.74
CA VAL A 508 9.18 -21.45 5.74
C VAL A 508 9.99 -22.29 4.76
N ALA A 509 11.13 -21.78 4.27
CA ALA A 509 12.02 -22.52 3.38
C ALA A 509 12.55 -23.81 4.01
N GLU A 510 12.97 -23.73 5.27
CA GLU A 510 13.47 -24.89 6.03
C GLU A 510 12.35 -25.90 6.32
N MET A 511 11.16 -25.44 6.70
CA MET A 511 10.00 -26.31 6.91
C MET A 511 9.55 -27.01 5.62
N ALA A 512 9.62 -26.32 4.47
CA ALA A 512 9.34 -26.92 3.17
C ALA A 512 10.40 -27.97 2.78
N ASN A 513 11.67 -27.74 3.12
CA ASN A 513 12.75 -28.72 2.94
C ASN A 513 12.62 -29.94 3.86
N ALA A 514 12.29 -29.71 5.14
CA ALA A 514 12.20 -30.75 6.16
C ALA A 514 10.89 -31.54 6.14
N GLN A 515 9.89 -31.09 5.35
CA GLN A 515 8.61 -31.74 5.13
C GLN A 515 7.86 -32.06 6.42
N LYS A 516 7.27 -31.03 7.03
CA LYS A 516 6.44 -31.17 8.24
C LYS A 516 5.24 -32.09 7.99
N GLN A 517 4.88 -32.88 9.00
CA GLN A 517 3.73 -33.80 8.92
C GLN A 517 2.40 -33.07 9.10
N ALA A 518 2.36 -32.01 9.91
CA ALA A 518 1.20 -31.13 10.04
C ALA A 518 1.60 -29.68 9.73
N VAL A 519 0.80 -28.98 8.92
CA VAL A 519 1.01 -27.55 8.66
C VAL A 519 -0.28 -26.77 8.85
N LEU A 520 -0.20 -25.69 9.63
CA LEU A 520 -1.26 -24.70 9.75
C LEU A 520 -0.91 -23.49 8.88
N LEU A 521 -1.79 -23.16 7.94
CA LEU A 521 -1.68 -21.98 7.09
C LEU A 521 -2.64 -20.90 7.62
N LEU A 522 -2.10 -19.81 8.17
CA LEU A 522 -2.90 -18.71 8.72
C LEU A 522 -2.92 -17.53 7.74
N ASN A 523 -3.96 -17.45 6.93
CA ASN A 523 -4.13 -16.44 5.87
C ASN A 523 -3.01 -16.47 4.81
N VAL A 524 -2.58 -17.67 4.41
CA VAL A 524 -1.46 -17.89 3.47
C VAL A 524 -1.95 -18.64 2.22
N GLU A 525 -1.67 -18.09 1.04
CA GLU A 525 -1.77 -18.79 -0.25
C GLU A 525 -0.37 -19.30 -0.63
N PRO A 526 -0.05 -20.57 -0.36
CA PRO A 526 1.33 -21.07 -0.38
C PRO A 526 2.02 -20.95 -1.74
N GLU A 527 1.27 -21.04 -2.83
CA GLU A 527 1.74 -20.91 -4.22
C GLU A 527 2.32 -19.53 -4.54
N ILE A 528 1.89 -18.48 -3.84
CA ILE A 528 2.25 -17.11 -4.18
C ILE A 528 2.84 -16.33 -3.02
N ASP A 529 2.40 -16.55 -1.78
CA ASP A 529 2.85 -15.76 -0.62
C ASP A 529 4.23 -16.21 -0.10
N THR A 530 4.66 -17.44 -0.41
CA THR A 530 5.90 -18.01 0.10
C THR A 530 7.12 -17.71 -0.80
N VAL A 531 8.31 -18.00 -0.27
CA VAL A 531 9.59 -17.81 -0.95
C VAL A 531 9.72 -18.61 -2.25
N ASP A 532 9.31 -19.87 -2.26
CA ASP A 532 9.31 -20.76 -3.41
C ASP A 532 7.97 -21.52 -3.41
N GLY A 533 7.01 -21.00 -4.18
CA GLY A 533 5.64 -21.48 -4.17
C GLY A 533 5.53 -22.93 -4.64
N ALA A 534 6.23 -23.30 -5.71
CA ALA A 534 6.23 -24.67 -6.23
C ALA A 534 6.75 -25.66 -5.21
N LYS A 535 7.86 -25.32 -4.53
CA LYS A 535 8.44 -26.17 -3.49
C LYS A 535 7.57 -26.23 -2.24
N ALA A 536 6.98 -25.12 -1.82
CA ALA A 536 6.04 -25.08 -0.70
C ALA A 536 4.84 -25.98 -0.97
N VAL A 537 4.21 -25.87 -2.15
CA VAL A 537 3.09 -26.73 -2.57
C VAL A 537 3.51 -28.21 -2.62
N ALA A 538 4.67 -28.53 -3.19
CA ALA A 538 5.17 -29.89 -3.24
C ALA A 538 5.40 -30.49 -1.83
N ALA A 539 5.90 -29.70 -0.89
CA ALA A 539 6.07 -30.11 0.51
C ALA A 539 4.72 -30.32 1.22
N LEU A 540 3.76 -29.40 1.02
CA LEU A 540 2.43 -29.50 1.62
C LEU A 540 1.66 -30.74 1.14
N LYS A 541 1.80 -31.13 -0.13
CA LYS A 541 1.23 -32.38 -0.67
C LYS A 541 1.74 -33.65 0.02
N GLN A 542 2.92 -33.59 0.63
CA GLN A 542 3.54 -34.73 1.33
C GLN A 542 3.25 -34.71 2.84
N ALA A 543 2.71 -33.61 3.36
CA ALA A 543 2.27 -33.54 4.74
C ALA A 543 1.10 -34.51 4.97
N LYS A 544 1.01 -35.05 6.19
CA LYS A 544 -0.10 -35.92 6.59
C LYS A 544 -1.37 -35.14 6.84
N SER A 545 -1.25 -33.89 7.28
CA SER A 545 -2.39 -33.00 7.36
C SER A 545 -2.05 -31.53 7.15
N VAL A 546 -2.82 -30.83 6.34
CA VAL A 546 -2.71 -29.37 6.13
C VAL A 546 -4.04 -28.69 6.39
N MET A 547 -4.00 -27.66 7.23
CA MET A 547 -5.18 -26.95 7.74
C MET A 547 -5.04 -25.46 7.42
N ALA A 548 -5.90 -24.95 6.54
CA ALA A 548 -5.87 -23.54 6.15
C ALA A 548 -6.99 -22.73 6.81
N PHE A 549 -6.59 -21.64 7.44
CA PHE A 549 -7.45 -20.58 7.95
C PHE A 549 -7.42 -19.50 6.88
N THR A 550 -8.45 -19.43 6.05
CA THR A 550 -8.41 -18.62 4.83
C THR A 550 -9.71 -17.87 4.58
N PRO A 551 -9.63 -16.61 4.11
CA PRO A 551 -10.78 -15.90 3.59
C PRO A 551 -11.31 -16.48 2.27
N PHE A 552 -10.45 -17.12 1.47
CA PHE A 552 -10.78 -17.56 0.11
C PHE A 552 -10.32 -18.98 -0.17
N VAL A 553 -11.06 -19.66 -1.03
CA VAL A 553 -10.66 -20.93 -1.62
C VAL A 553 -9.80 -20.66 -2.86
N SER A 554 -8.78 -21.48 -3.07
CA SER A 554 -8.03 -21.57 -4.32
C SER A 554 -7.88 -23.02 -4.74
N GLU A 555 -7.56 -23.27 -6.01
CA GLU A 555 -7.27 -24.62 -6.50
C GLU A 555 -6.11 -25.26 -5.73
N THR A 556 -5.06 -24.49 -5.45
CA THR A 556 -3.93 -24.94 -4.64
C THR A 556 -4.35 -25.34 -3.24
N LEU A 557 -5.17 -24.54 -2.55
CA LEU A 557 -5.65 -24.89 -1.22
C LEU A 557 -6.52 -26.16 -1.23
N LEU A 558 -7.37 -26.35 -2.24
CA LEU A 558 -8.18 -27.57 -2.39
C LEU A 558 -7.34 -28.82 -2.68
N ASP A 559 -6.21 -28.64 -3.34
CA ASP A 559 -5.25 -29.68 -3.68
C ASP A 559 -4.46 -30.13 -2.43
N VAL A 560 -3.90 -29.17 -1.69
CA VAL A 560 -2.96 -29.46 -0.58
C VAL A 560 -3.60 -29.61 0.80
N CYS A 561 -4.81 -29.08 1.04
CA CYS A 561 -5.42 -29.07 2.37
C CYS A 561 -6.38 -30.24 2.61
N ASP A 562 -6.56 -30.59 3.89
CA ASP A 562 -7.64 -31.45 4.38
C ASP A 562 -8.74 -30.66 5.07
N VAL A 563 -8.43 -29.46 5.57
CA VAL A 563 -9.39 -28.58 6.24
C VAL A 563 -9.23 -27.16 5.75
N LEU A 564 -10.36 -26.52 5.41
CA LEU A 564 -10.44 -25.08 5.15
C LEU A 564 -11.40 -24.45 6.18
N LEU A 565 -10.91 -23.46 6.92
CA LEU A 565 -11.67 -22.71 7.93
C LEU A 565 -11.90 -21.27 7.45
N PRO A 566 -13.15 -20.81 7.28
CA PRO A 566 -13.44 -19.47 6.81
C PRO A 566 -13.13 -18.42 7.87
N ILE A 567 -12.12 -17.60 7.60
CA ILE A 567 -11.77 -16.46 8.47
C ILE A 567 -12.21 -15.11 7.90
N ALA A 568 -12.50 -14.19 8.80
CA ALA A 568 -12.92 -12.84 8.48
C ALA A 568 -11.70 -11.94 8.13
N PRO A 569 -11.71 -11.19 7.01
CA PRO A 569 -10.72 -10.18 6.64
C PRO A 569 -10.88 -8.94 7.53
N PHE A 570 -9.96 -7.97 7.38
CA PHE A 570 -9.88 -6.77 8.22
C PHE A 570 -11.18 -5.92 8.28
N THR A 571 -12.06 -6.01 7.28
CA THR A 571 -13.36 -5.31 7.26
C THR A 571 -14.44 -6.00 8.10
N GLU A 572 -14.26 -7.28 8.44
CA GLU A 572 -15.23 -8.12 9.17
C GLU A 572 -14.74 -8.49 10.58
N THR A 573 -13.48 -8.16 10.91
CA THR A 573 -12.84 -8.43 12.21
C THR A 573 -12.37 -7.14 12.88
N SER A 574 -12.14 -7.20 14.19
CA SER A 574 -11.43 -6.15 14.93
C SER A 574 -10.01 -6.61 15.24
N GLY A 575 -9.13 -5.64 15.47
CA GLY A 575 -7.76 -5.91 15.88
C GLY A 575 -6.88 -4.69 15.69
N SER A 576 -5.57 -4.91 15.73
CA SER A 576 -4.57 -3.85 15.66
C SER A 576 -3.44 -4.23 14.72
N PHE A 577 -2.88 -3.22 14.05
CA PHE A 577 -1.65 -3.32 13.28
C PHE A 577 -0.59 -2.40 13.87
N ILE A 578 0.68 -2.80 13.72
CA ILE A 578 1.84 -1.94 13.95
C ILE A 578 2.46 -1.66 12.59
N ASN A 579 2.31 -0.42 12.13
CA ASN A 579 2.74 0.00 10.80
C ASN A 579 4.27 0.16 10.70
N MET A 580 4.77 0.61 9.55
CA MET A 580 6.19 0.73 9.25
C MET A 580 6.96 1.64 10.19
N GLU A 581 6.36 2.72 10.70
CA GLU A 581 6.99 3.61 11.68
C GLU A 581 6.85 3.11 13.13
N GLY A 582 6.35 1.89 13.33
CA GLY A 582 6.15 1.31 14.65
C GLY A 582 4.92 1.84 15.39
N ARG A 583 3.98 2.51 14.70
CA ARG A 583 2.76 3.02 15.31
C ARG A 583 1.70 1.93 15.41
N LEU A 584 1.19 1.72 16.62
CA LEU A 584 0.02 0.88 16.88
C LEU A 584 -1.27 1.59 16.44
N GLN A 585 -2.06 0.95 15.58
CA GLN A 585 -3.35 1.42 15.09
C GLN A 585 -4.40 0.33 15.24
N SER A 586 -5.42 0.57 16.06
CA SER A 586 -6.54 -0.35 16.25
C SER A 586 -7.74 0.00 15.37
N PHE A 587 -8.49 -1.01 14.94
CA PHE A 587 -9.68 -0.89 14.12
C PHE A 587 -10.76 -1.89 14.54
N HIS A 588 -11.98 -1.67 14.04
CA HIS A 588 -13.13 -2.54 14.29
C HIS A 588 -13.70 -3.07 12.98
N GLY A 589 -14.35 -4.24 13.04
CA GLY A 589 -15.12 -4.76 11.93
C GLY A 589 -16.23 -3.79 11.55
N VAL A 590 -16.31 -3.45 10.27
CA VAL A 590 -17.26 -2.48 9.71
C VAL A 590 -18.50 -3.14 9.13
N VAL A 591 -18.40 -4.43 8.80
CA VAL A 591 -19.49 -5.30 8.33
C VAL A 591 -19.50 -6.61 9.11
N GLN A 592 -20.58 -7.38 8.98
CA GLN A 592 -20.67 -8.72 9.57
C GLN A 592 -19.87 -9.73 8.73
N GLY A 593 -19.46 -10.83 9.38
CA GLY A 593 -18.78 -11.94 8.71
C GLY A 593 -19.62 -12.50 7.55
N PHE A 594 -18.98 -12.75 6.42
CA PHE A 594 -19.63 -13.34 5.26
C PHE A 594 -19.94 -14.84 5.45
N GLY A 595 -21.21 -15.22 5.33
CA GLY A 595 -21.64 -16.60 5.57
C GLY A 595 -21.35 -17.04 7.01
N ASP A 596 -20.70 -18.19 7.17
CA ASP A 596 -20.26 -18.70 8.46
C ASP A 596 -18.83 -18.32 8.82
N SER A 597 -18.22 -17.35 8.12
CA SER A 597 -16.89 -16.84 8.49
C SER A 597 -16.85 -16.31 9.91
N ARG A 598 -15.69 -16.47 10.57
CA ARG A 598 -15.46 -15.99 11.93
C ARG A 598 -14.12 -15.24 12.01
N PRO A 599 -14.01 -14.16 12.81
CA PRO A 599 -12.73 -13.57 13.17
C PRO A 599 -11.71 -14.64 13.61
N MET A 600 -10.50 -14.62 13.04
CA MET A 600 -9.52 -15.67 13.32
C MET A 600 -9.13 -15.71 14.80
N TRP A 601 -9.10 -14.56 15.49
CA TRP A 601 -8.86 -14.52 16.93
C TRP A 601 -9.92 -15.32 17.72
N LYS A 602 -11.19 -15.34 17.28
CA LYS A 602 -12.24 -16.17 17.93
C LYS A 602 -12.00 -17.65 17.67
N VAL A 603 -11.55 -18.00 16.46
CA VAL A 603 -11.24 -19.39 16.11
C VAL A 603 -10.05 -19.89 16.94
N LEU A 604 -8.96 -19.12 17.00
CA LEU A 604 -7.77 -19.43 17.81
C LEU A 604 -8.10 -19.51 19.30
N ARG A 605 -8.98 -18.62 19.79
CA ARG A 605 -9.50 -18.67 21.15
C ARG A 605 -10.18 -20.00 21.46
N VAL A 606 -11.11 -20.43 20.59
CA VAL A 606 -11.84 -21.69 20.78
C VAL A 606 -10.89 -22.89 20.66
N LEU A 607 -9.92 -22.86 19.74
CA LEU A 607 -8.90 -23.91 19.66
C LEU A 607 -8.10 -24.02 20.95
N GLY A 608 -7.64 -22.90 21.51
CA GLY A 608 -6.94 -22.91 22.81
C GLY A 608 -7.75 -23.61 23.90
N ASN A 609 -9.05 -23.33 24.00
CA ASN A 609 -9.95 -24.00 24.94
C ASN A 609 -10.16 -25.49 24.61
N LEU A 610 -10.24 -25.87 23.32
CA LEU A 610 -10.40 -27.27 22.89
C LEU A 610 -9.19 -28.15 23.19
N PHE A 611 -8.00 -27.55 23.28
CA PHE A 611 -6.75 -28.18 23.70
C PHE A 611 -6.50 -28.05 25.22
N ASP A 612 -7.50 -27.61 26.00
CA ASP A 612 -7.41 -27.39 27.44
C ASP A 612 -6.24 -26.46 27.87
N LEU A 613 -5.89 -25.49 27.00
CA LEU A 613 -4.83 -24.52 27.26
C LEU A 613 -5.33 -23.36 28.11
N LYS A 614 -4.51 -22.92 29.07
CA LYS A 614 -4.86 -21.82 29.98
C LYS A 614 -4.77 -20.46 29.31
N GLY A 615 -5.63 -19.54 29.75
CA GLY A 615 -5.55 -18.13 29.39
C GLY A 615 -6.14 -17.79 28.02
N PHE A 616 -7.04 -18.61 27.48
CA PHE A 616 -7.77 -18.32 26.24
C PHE A 616 -9.18 -17.78 26.49
N GLU A 617 -9.52 -17.37 27.71
CA GLU A 617 -10.85 -16.84 28.07
C GLU A 617 -11.04 -15.36 27.71
N TYR A 618 -10.74 -15.00 26.46
CA TYR A 618 -10.88 -13.64 25.95
C TYR A 618 -12.30 -13.35 25.44
N HIS A 619 -12.84 -12.16 25.72
CA HIS A 619 -14.16 -11.76 25.22
C HIS A 619 -14.10 -10.75 24.06
N ASP A 620 -13.00 -10.02 23.93
CA ASP A 620 -12.77 -9.01 22.90
C ASP A 620 -11.28 -8.87 22.56
N THR A 621 -10.98 -8.11 21.52
CA THR A 621 -9.61 -7.88 21.04
C THR A 621 -8.83 -6.90 21.90
N ALA A 622 -9.49 -6.02 22.67
CA ALA A 622 -8.79 -5.08 23.55
C ALA A 622 -8.12 -5.82 24.72
N ALA A 623 -8.80 -6.84 25.28
CA ALA A 623 -8.22 -7.72 26.29
C ALA A 623 -7.02 -8.51 25.75
N ILE A 624 -7.12 -9.02 24.52
CA ILE A 624 -6.01 -9.74 23.87
C ILE A 624 -4.82 -8.79 23.65
N LEU A 625 -5.07 -7.58 23.12
CA LEU A 625 -4.03 -6.60 22.86
C LEU A 625 -3.27 -6.23 24.14
N LYS A 626 -4.00 -5.99 25.24
CA LYS A 626 -3.40 -5.67 26.55
C LYS A 626 -2.50 -6.80 27.07
N ASP A 627 -2.87 -8.04 26.83
CA ASP A 627 -2.04 -9.21 27.18
C ASP A 627 -0.87 -9.42 26.22
N ALA A 628 -1.03 -9.00 24.95
CA ALA A 628 -0.05 -9.19 23.90
C ALA A 628 1.12 -8.20 24.01
N LEU A 629 0.81 -6.93 24.25
CA LEU A 629 1.81 -5.87 24.37
C LEU A 629 1.33 -4.70 25.20
N ASP A 630 2.27 -4.10 25.92
CA ASP A 630 2.09 -2.78 26.52
C ASP A 630 2.51 -1.71 25.51
N ALA A 631 1.56 -0.84 25.13
CA ALA A 631 1.77 0.20 24.13
C ALA A 631 2.82 1.23 24.58
N GLU A 632 2.99 1.47 25.88
CA GLU A 632 4.01 2.38 26.40
C GLU A 632 5.42 1.80 26.23
N SER A 633 5.54 0.47 26.30
CA SER A 633 6.80 -0.25 26.09
C SER A 633 7.17 -0.42 24.60
N LEU A 634 6.23 -0.20 23.67
CA LEU A 634 6.42 -0.50 22.25
C LEU A 634 7.67 0.16 21.64
N PRO A 635 7.97 1.45 21.88
CA PRO A 635 9.17 2.09 21.33
C PRO A 635 10.47 1.38 21.73
N SER A 636 10.53 0.80 22.94
CA SER A 636 11.73 0.08 23.41
C SER A 636 11.98 -1.26 22.70
N LYS A 637 10.99 -1.77 21.96
CA LYS A 637 11.09 -3.00 21.17
C LYS A 637 11.50 -2.73 19.72
N LEU A 638 11.57 -1.48 19.29
CA LEU A 638 11.89 -1.09 17.93
C LEU A 638 13.40 -0.79 17.83
N ASP A 639 14.15 -1.72 17.23
CA ASP A 639 15.60 -1.58 17.14
C ASP A 639 16.13 -2.35 15.91
N ASN A 640 16.64 -1.59 14.93
CA ASN A 640 17.24 -2.09 13.70
C ASN A 640 18.73 -2.46 13.87
N ARG A 641 19.26 -2.56 15.09
CA ARG A 641 20.65 -2.99 15.29
C ARG A 641 20.76 -4.51 15.26
N SER A 642 21.83 -4.97 14.63
CA SER A 642 22.24 -6.38 14.60
C SER A 642 23.66 -6.55 15.14
N THR A 643 23.89 -7.71 15.75
CA THR A 643 25.21 -8.17 16.23
C THR A 643 25.87 -9.17 15.29
N TRP A 644 25.26 -9.45 14.13
CA TRP A 644 25.83 -10.37 13.16
C TRP A 644 27.10 -9.79 12.52
N THR A 645 28.19 -10.56 12.50
CA THR A 645 29.51 -10.17 11.97
C THR A 645 30.09 -11.24 11.04
N GLY A 646 29.24 -12.01 10.37
CA GLY A 646 29.66 -13.08 9.47
C GLY A 646 30.14 -12.57 8.10
N GLU A 647 30.60 -13.49 7.27
CA GLU A 647 30.91 -13.21 5.86
C GLU A 647 29.70 -13.46 4.96
N GLY A 648 29.68 -12.76 3.82
CA GLY A 648 28.72 -12.99 2.75
C GLY A 648 28.95 -14.34 2.08
N ILE A 649 27.90 -14.88 1.49
CA ILE A 649 27.91 -16.18 0.79
C ILE A 649 27.74 -16.04 -0.73
N GLN A 650 27.35 -14.87 -1.23
CA GLN A 650 27.22 -14.60 -2.66
C GLN A 650 28.09 -13.40 -3.04
N THR A 651 29.08 -13.60 -3.92
CA THR A 651 30.01 -12.52 -4.33
C THR A 651 30.28 -12.47 -5.84
N ALA A 652 29.65 -13.32 -6.65
CA ALA A 652 29.90 -13.40 -8.10
C ALA A 652 28.65 -13.06 -8.91
N SER A 653 28.76 -12.10 -9.84
CA SER A 653 27.68 -11.63 -10.71
C SER A 653 27.63 -12.37 -12.06
N ASP A 654 28.09 -13.62 -12.10
CA ASP A 654 28.17 -14.43 -13.31
C ASP A 654 26.90 -15.24 -13.61
N ARG A 655 26.11 -15.57 -12.58
CA ARG A 655 24.82 -16.28 -12.71
C ARG A 655 23.68 -15.34 -13.12
N LEU A 656 22.71 -15.86 -13.86
CA LEU A 656 21.49 -15.12 -14.23
C LEU A 656 20.47 -15.16 -13.08
N VAL A 657 20.05 -13.99 -12.57
CA VAL A 657 19.17 -13.89 -11.38
C VAL A 657 17.81 -13.30 -11.71
N ARG A 658 16.74 -13.89 -11.14
CA ARG A 658 15.36 -13.38 -11.24
C ARG A 658 15.09 -12.28 -10.20
N VAL A 659 14.62 -11.11 -10.63
CA VAL A 659 14.30 -9.96 -9.75
C VAL A 659 12.94 -9.32 -10.08
N GLY A 660 12.54 -8.27 -9.35
CA GLY A 660 11.36 -7.45 -9.66
C GLY A 660 10.31 -7.38 -8.55
N GLY A 661 10.48 -8.17 -7.48
CA GLY A 661 9.58 -8.17 -6.33
C GLY A 661 8.18 -8.71 -6.63
N VAL A 662 7.23 -8.32 -5.78
CA VAL A 662 5.80 -8.65 -5.92
C VAL A 662 5.08 -7.49 -6.56
N GLY A 663 4.23 -7.76 -7.56
CA GLY A 663 3.39 -6.71 -8.17
C GLY A 663 2.45 -6.09 -7.14
N ILE A 664 2.19 -4.77 -7.25
CA ILE A 664 1.34 -4.02 -6.31
C ILE A 664 -0.06 -4.66 -6.14
N TYR A 665 -0.62 -5.22 -7.21
CA TYR A 665 -1.93 -5.90 -7.21
C TYR A 665 -1.88 -7.41 -6.99
N HIS A 666 -0.74 -7.90 -6.49
CA HIS A 666 -0.48 -9.31 -6.15
C HIS A 666 -0.04 -9.50 -4.69
N THR A 667 -0.10 -8.45 -3.89
CA THR A 667 0.42 -8.38 -2.51
C THR A 667 -0.36 -9.23 -1.52
N ASP A 668 -1.68 -9.34 -1.69
CA ASP A 668 -2.54 -10.14 -0.82
C ASP A 668 -3.77 -10.74 -1.51
N SER A 669 -4.40 -11.68 -0.81
CA SER A 669 -5.54 -12.47 -1.30
C SER A 669 -6.76 -11.64 -1.72
N ILE A 670 -7.02 -10.49 -1.09
CA ILE A 670 -8.15 -9.61 -1.42
C ILE A 670 -7.83 -8.83 -2.68
N VAL A 671 -6.64 -8.24 -2.74
CA VAL A 671 -6.18 -7.43 -3.87
C VAL A 671 -6.10 -8.26 -5.15
N ARG A 672 -5.60 -9.50 -5.06
CA ARG A 672 -5.56 -10.47 -6.18
C ARG A 672 -6.93 -10.75 -6.80
N ARG A 673 -8.01 -10.54 -6.04
CA ARG A 673 -9.40 -10.82 -6.45
C ARG A 673 -10.21 -9.57 -6.79
N SER A 674 -9.59 -8.40 -6.75
CA SER A 674 -10.23 -7.14 -7.14
C SER A 674 -10.20 -6.96 -8.66
N ALA A 675 -11.27 -7.37 -9.35
CA ALA A 675 -11.40 -7.27 -10.81
C ALA A 675 -10.91 -5.93 -11.42
N PRO A 676 -11.34 -4.73 -10.94
CA PRO A 676 -10.89 -3.48 -11.54
C PRO A 676 -9.40 -3.19 -11.35
N LEU A 677 -8.75 -3.77 -10.33
CA LEU A 677 -7.29 -3.69 -10.17
C LEU A 677 -6.58 -4.64 -11.13
N GLN A 678 -7.14 -5.84 -11.35
CA GLN A 678 -6.60 -6.83 -12.28
C GLN A 678 -6.70 -6.40 -13.76
N GLU A 679 -7.60 -5.47 -14.10
CA GLU A 679 -7.72 -4.88 -15.43
C GLU A 679 -6.66 -3.78 -15.74
N THR A 680 -5.86 -3.38 -14.76
CA THR A 680 -4.85 -2.33 -14.94
C THR A 680 -3.54 -2.85 -15.54
N SER A 681 -2.74 -1.96 -16.12
CA SER A 681 -1.40 -2.30 -16.64
C SER A 681 -0.44 -2.83 -15.56
N HIS A 682 -0.64 -2.47 -14.29
CA HIS A 682 0.17 -2.97 -13.17
C HIS A 682 -0.11 -4.43 -12.80
N ALA A 683 -1.29 -4.94 -13.17
CA ALA A 683 -1.67 -6.35 -12.98
C ALA A 683 -1.40 -7.21 -14.22
N ALA A 684 -1.04 -6.62 -15.36
CA ALA A 684 -0.76 -7.37 -16.58
C ALA A 684 0.39 -8.37 -16.38
N VAL A 685 0.31 -9.49 -17.11
CA VAL A 685 1.35 -10.51 -17.13
C VAL A 685 2.69 -9.87 -17.53
N PRO A 686 3.72 -9.91 -16.67
CA PRO A 686 4.96 -9.19 -16.93
C PRO A 686 5.81 -9.92 -17.96
N ALA A 687 6.35 -9.18 -18.92
CA ALA A 687 7.44 -9.66 -19.77
C ALA A 687 8.72 -9.85 -18.94
N ALA A 688 9.54 -10.83 -19.31
CA ALA A 688 10.89 -11.02 -18.81
C ALA A 688 11.80 -9.94 -19.41
N ARG A 689 12.06 -8.88 -18.64
CA ARG A 689 12.97 -7.81 -19.07
C ARG A 689 14.42 -8.21 -18.80
N VAL A 690 15.29 -8.02 -19.78
CA VAL A 690 16.70 -8.46 -19.71
C VAL A 690 17.61 -7.43 -20.39
N ASN A 691 18.81 -7.24 -19.86
CA ASN A 691 19.82 -6.37 -20.48
C ASN A 691 20.14 -6.83 -21.92
N PRO A 692 20.26 -5.92 -22.92
CA PRO A 692 20.55 -6.28 -24.31
C PRO A 692 21.80 -7.15 -24.51
N ASN A 693 22.88 -6.94 -23.74
CA ASN A 693 24.10 -7.75 -23.83
C ASN A 693 23.86 -9.17 -23.29
N THR A 694 23.09 -9.29 -22.21
CA THR A 694 22.70 -10.59 -21.65
C THR A 694 21.79 -11.35 -22.61
N LEU A 695 20.81 -10.67 -23.21
CA LEU A 695 19.97 -11.19 -24.29
C LEU A 695 20.79 -11.76 -25.46
N ALA A 696 21.74 -10.97 -25.98
CA ALA A 696 22.60 -11.38 -27.08
C ALA A 696 23.45 -12.61 -26.72
N ARG A 697 24.00 -12.67 -25.50
CA ARG A 697 24.77 -13.83 -25.01
C ARG A 697 23.91 -15.09 -24.87
N LEU A 698 22.64 -14.94 -24.50
CA LEU A 698 21.66 -16.04 -24.44
C LEU A 698 21.14 -16.45 -25.83
N GLY A 699 21.52 -15.74 -26.90
CA GLY A 699 21.02 -15.99 -28.26
C GLY A 699 19.55 -15.62 -28.45
N LEU A 700 19.05 -14.67 -27.65
CA LEU A 700 17.66 -14.26 -27.61
C LEU A 700 17.46 -12.87 -28.27
N GLN A 701 16.31 -12.66 -28.90
CA GLN A 701 15.91 -11.39 -29.54
C GLN A 701 14.83 -10.65 -28.73
N ASP A 702 14.76 -9.33 -28.89
CA ASP A 702 13.71 -8.50 -28.29
C ASP A 702 12.33 -8.84 -28.88
N GLY A 703 11.32 -8.99 -28.03
CA GLY A 703 9.95 -9.32 -28.41
C GLY A 703 9.71 -10.79 -28.74
N GLN A 704 10.70 -11.67 -28.61
CA GLN A 704 10.50 -13.11 -28.80
C GLN A 704 9.95 -13.77 -27.53
N THR A 705 9.29 -14.92 -27.70
CA THR A 705 8.93 -15.79 -26.59
C THR A 705 10.10 -16.70 -26.21
N ALA A 706 10.34 -16.87 -24.92
CA ALA A 706 11.37 -17.74 -24.34
C ALA A 706 10.77 -18.62 -23.23
N ILE A 707 11.51 -19.65 -22.84
CA ILE A 707 11.19 -20.49 -21.69
C ILE A 707 12.08 -20.07 -20.52
N ALA A 708 11.43 -19.55 -19.48
CA ALA A 708 12.04 -19.34 -18.17
C ALA A 708 12.01 -20.66 -17.40
N LYS A 709 13.16 -21.10 -16.88
CA LYS A 709 13.26 -22.32 -16.06
C LYS A 709 13.88 -22.02 -14.71
N GLN A 710 13.30 -22.58 -13.65
CA GLN A 710 13.79 -22.45 -12.30
C GLN A 710 13.31 -23.64 -11.46
N ASN A 711 14.21 -24.29 -10.71
CA ASN A 711 13.89 -25.40 -9.82
C ASN A 711 13.04 -26.52 -10.45
N GLY A 712 13.27 -26.82 -11.74
CA GLY A 712 12.54 -27.85 -12.49
C GLY A 712 11.20 -27.40 -13.08
N ALA A 713 10.70 -26.20 -12.74
CA ALA A 713 9.56 -25.58 -13.40
C ALA A 713 9.99 -24.90 -14.70
N SER A 714 9.05 -24.77 -15.64
CA SER A 714 9.25 -24.08 -16.92
C SER A 714 8.00 -23.27 -17.26
N VAL A 715 8.18 -22.00 -17.58
CA VAL A 715 7.08 -21.08 -17.93
C VAL A 715 7.45 -20.33 -19.21
N SER A 716 6.48 -20.21 -20.12
CA SER A 716 6.63 -19.40 -21.33
C SER A 716 6.52 -17.92 -20.98
N VAL A 717 7.49 -17.12 -21.39
CA VAL A 717 7.54 -15.67 -21.11
C VAL A 717 7.92 -14.90 -22.37
N ASP A 718 7.29 -13.73 -22.55
CA ASP A 718 7.74 -12.79 -23.57
C ASP A 718 8.98 -12.05 -23.07
N VAL A 719 9.99 -11.93 -23.91
CA VAL A 719 11.25 -11.28 -23.56
C VAL A 719 11.28 -9.86 -24.10
N LYS A 720 11.76 -8.93 -23.27
CA LYS A 720 11.94 -7.53 -23.65
C LYS A 720 13.32 -7.02 -23.30
N ALA A 721 13.98 -6.34 -24.24
CA ALA A 721 15.26 -5.69 -23.98
C ALA A 721 15.10 -4.47 -23.08
N ASP A 722 15.93 -4.36 -22.04
CA ASP A 722 15.92 -3.25 -21.09
C ASP A 722 17.35 -2.85 -20.67
N ALA A 723 17.83 -1.74 -21.21
CA ALA A 723 19.16 -1.20 -20.90
C ALA A 723 19.27 -0.59 -19.49
N GLY A 724 18.14 -0.43 -18.77
CA GLY A 724 18.09 0.00 -17.37
C GLY A 724 18.40 -1.12 -16.38
N LEU A 725 18.57 -2.36 -16.86
CA LEU A 725 18.98 -3.51 -16.04
C LEU A 725 20.49 -3.75 -16.12
N PRO A 726 21.12 -4.20 -15.02
CA PRO A 726 22.49 -4.71 -15.08
C PRO A 726 22.53 -6.01 -15.91
N GLU A 727 23.72 -6.37 -16.37
CA GLU A 727 23.92 -7.70 -16.98
C GLU A 727 23.60 -8.81 -15.97
N ASN A 728 23.26 -10.00 -16.47
CA ASN A 728 22.94 -11.16 -15.63
C ASN A 728 21.70 -11.01 -14.73
N VAL A 729 20.80 -10.09 -15.05
CA VAL A 729 19.52 -9.96 -14.36
C VAL A 729 18.35 -10.15 -15.32
N VAL A 730 17.35 -10.91 -14.86
CA VAL A 730 16.02 -11.03 -15.47
C VAL A 730 15.01 -10.38 -14.54
N HIS A 731 14.49 -9.22 -14.91
CA HIS A 731 13.39 -8.60 -14.18
C HIS A 731 12.08 -9.27 -14.61
N LEU A 732 11.63 -10.24 -13.82
CA LEU A 732 10.39 -10.99 -13.97
C LEU A 732 9.70 -11.08 -12.59
N PRO A 733 8.90 -10.06 -12.22
CA PRO A 733 8.26 -10.00 -10.92
C PRO A 733 7.26 -11.15 -10.74
N LEU A 734 6.94 -11.44 -9.49
CA LEU A 734 5.99 -12.47 -9.13
C LEU A 734 4.59 -12.13 -9.66
N HIS A 735 4.00 -13.07 -10.38
CA HIS A 735 2.66 -13.03 -10.97
C HIS A 735 2.06 -14.44 -10.91
N THR A 736 0.73 -14.58 -10.91
CA THR A 736 0.06 -15.89 -10.89
C THR A 736 0.51 -16.80 -12.03
N GLU A 737 0.54 -16.30 -13.27
CA GLU A 737 1.04 -17.00 -14.47
C GLU A 737 2.49 -17.51 -14.38
N ASN A 738 3.31 -16.96 -13.47
CA ASN A 738 4.70 -17.38 -13.30
C ASN A 738 5.01 -17.84 -11.87
N ALA A 739 4.00 -18.10 -11.05
CA ALA A 739 4.13 -18.52 -9.66
C ALA A 739 4.75 -19.92 -9.50
N ALA A 740 4.72 -20.73 -10.56
CA ALA A 740 5.40 -22.02 -10.59
C ALA A 740 6.93 -21.90 -10.63
N LEU A 741 7.48 -20.76 -11.05
CA LEU A 741 8.91 -20.50 -10.95
C LEU A 741 9.28 -20.27 -9.47
N GLY A 742 10.49 -20.70 -9.10
CA GLY A 742 10.99 -20.62 -7.73
C GLY A 742 11.26 -19.20 -7.22
N ALA A 743 12.12 -19.11 -6.21
CA ALA A 743 12.35 -17.87 -5.48
C ALA A 743 12.83 -16.69 -6.35
N LEU A 744 12.39 -15.49 -5.97
CA LEU A 744 13.04 -14.26 -6.42
C LEU A 744 14.44 -14.16 -5.80
N MET A 745 15.33 -13.36 -6.36
CA MET A 745 16.75 -13.24 -5.97
C MET A 745 17.54 -14.55 -6.10
N ASP A 746 17.00 -15.52 -6.83
CA ASP A 746 17.62 -16.81 -7.09
C ASP A 746 17.87 -17.01 -8.59
N THR A 747 18.66 -18.01 -8.91
CA THR A 747 19.14 -18.32 -10.25
C THR A 747 17.99 -18.74 -11.14
N ILE A 748 17.98 -18.23 -12.37
CA ILE A 748 16.99 -18.56 -13.40
C ILE A 748 17.71 -18.86 -14.71
N GLU A 749 17.16 -19.78 -15.50
CA GLU A 749 17.57 -19.99 -16.88
C GLU A 749 16.55 -19.36 -17.83
N LEU A 750 17.02 -18.81 -18.94
CA LEU A 750 16.18 -18.30 -20.01
C LEU A 750 16.70 -18.82 -21.34
N ALA A 751 15.86 -19.58 -22.05
CA ALA A 751 16.22 -20.23 -23.31
C ALA A 751 15.16 -19.96 -24.40
N GLY A 752 15.55 -19.99 -25.67
CA GLY A 752 14.60 -19.90 -26.78
C GLY A 752 13.54 -21.00 -26.70
N ALA A 753 12.30 -20.67 -27.06
CA ALA A 753 11.17 -21.60 -27.06
C ALA A 753 11.30 -22.72 -28.10
#